data_AF-A0A9E3JY73-F1
#
_entry.id   AF-A0A9E3JY73-F1
#
_cell.length_a   1.000
_cell.length_b   1.000
_cell.length_c   1.000
_cell.angle_alpha   90.00
_cell.angle_beta   90.00
_cell.angle_gamma   90.00
#
_symmetry.space_group_name_H-M   'P 1'
#
loop_
_entity.id
_entity.type
_entity.pdbx_description
1 polymer ?
#
loop_
_entity_poly.entity_id
_entity_poly.type
_entity_poly.pdbx_seq_one_letter_code
_entity_poly.pdbx_strand_id
1 'polypeptide(L)'
;MAFLSRVASSALPVRLARLYGRSLYAALLVMVFGGLAIPAGVGGYLLIGVQEREVARRELDDTLRRNADILALGMQESLWNMNVEAARSLVDSLMRDPAVVRVRVHAQAEGDFIDRRAAVAPAGQVLRAEREVVVHGQAIGHVTVDMDDSRSQRALRAKQWRYALVLAVQLVVSLLLILLLLRRRLLAPLGTLMGFSDRLSRGKFDTPLALATNDELGRLGGQLERMRIAIADLFQDIGRREERFRTIVTQVPGAVFRARPGGLIDFVSDAIEDISGYPATTFIGAHTDRWADVICPEDRRMQRHLVRDAVLAARPYEIEYRIVDAAGIERWVLESGQPVGFDGNAAFWIDGIISDISERKYNEMRIEALLAEQGAVLDNVMFGIIYVRERRVVSTNRRFDELFGYREGELLGDSIGVLFPTVDDYRQGLDAADAVLARGGDFAEERQFRRRDGSLFWCSVSGRALDPEHPDHGSIWVYADVTQRRQAEEKLRLSATVLEHIADGVMVIDVHGRIVATNPAFTQITGHTEREAVGTHSNLTRRTGADDGVFHEALWADLAETGFWRGELRNRRKNGEAYLEWLTVSAVRDDHDAVTHYVCVFSDITKVKESQDKLDHLAHHDPLTGLPNRLLFHDRLQHAMVRSARANRQLAVMFIDLDRFKTVNDTLGHHVGDELLKQVAGQLAGCLRDGDTLARLGGDEFIVLLEDVDGVHGARHVAEKLMRLFERPVVVSDYELFVTGSVGISLYPQDAVDMNVLIRNADVAMYQAKARGRNGYQLYVPTMDGDSAGRLRMESLLRRAIERGEIHLHYQPQVEIDTGRLTGVEALVRWRSPELGQVPPTRFIPLAEDIGFIGQLGAWVLEEACRQVVRWETAGLYVPKIAVNLSGRQFDRGSVAPLVARVLADTGLAPQRLQIEVTESVIMNTGDALEYINDLHALGVKLAIDDFGTGYSSLAYLKQLPVETLKIDRSFIKDIPADKDDEAIAVAIVQLGKSMGLAVIAEGVETVEQAAFLQRHGCRYAQGYLYGRPVGADDILDTWKEEDAGYERTRFG
;
A
#
# COMPACT_ATOMS: atom_id res chain seq x y z
N MET A 1 -37.60 -17.90 -30.30
CA MET A 1 -36.40 -18.78 -30.35
C MET A 1 -35.47 -18.49 -31.54
N ALA A 2 -35.96 -18.27 -32.76
CA ALA A 2 -35.12 -18.17 -33.98
C ALA A 2 -34.02 -17.08 -34.03
N PHE A 3 -34.00 -16.11 -33.09
CA PHE A 3 -32.97 -15.07 -33.04
C PHE A 3 -31.67 -15.54 -32.37
N LEU A 4 -31.75 -16.47 -31.40
CA LEU A 4 -30.58 -16.93 -30.62
C LEU A 4 -29.63 -17.84 -31.42
N SER A 5 -30.06 -18.42 -32.54
CA SER A 5 -29.23 -19.29 -33.38
C SER A 5 -28.29 -18.53 -34.33
N ARG A 6 -28.54 -17.24 -34.61
CA ARG A 6 -27.72 -16.45 -35.57
C ARG A 6 -26.48 -15.79 -34.97
N VAL A 7 -26.33 -15.78 -33.64
CA VAL A 7 -25.17 -15.16 -32.95
C VAL A 7 -24.04 -16.19 -32.68
N ALA A 8 -24.24 -17.45 -33.04
CA ALA A 8 -23.29 -18.55 -32.80
C ALA A 8 -22.13 -18.67 -33.81
N SER A 9 -21.78 -17.58 -34.51
CA SER A 9 -20.75 -17.55 -35.56
C SER A 9 -19.32 -17.46 -35.01
N SER A 10 -18.84 -18.59 -34.47
CA SER A 10 -17.44 -19.11 -34.45
C SER A 10 -16.23 -18.26 -33.98
N ALA A 11 -16.29 -16.93 -33.87
CA ALA A 11 -15.12 -16.08 -33.59
C ALA A 11 -14.95 -15.66 -32.12
N LEU A 12 -16.06 -15.32 -31.43
CA LEU A 12 -16.04 -14.77 -30.07
C LEU A 12 -15.42 -15.69 -28.99
N PRO A 13 -15.85 -16.97 -28.85
CA PRO A 13 -15.38 -17.80 -27.73
C PRO A 13 -13.89 -18.11 -27.79
N VAL A 14 -13.28 -18.15 -28.99
CA VAL A 14 -11.85 -18.41 -29.17
C VAL A 14 -11.00 -17.20 -28.73
N ARG A 15 -11.47 -15.96 -28.98
CA ARG A 15 -10.78 -14.74 -28.50
C ARG A 15 -10.93 -14.58 -26.98
N LEU A 16 -12.13 -14.81 -26.44
CA LEU A 16 -12.36 -14.79 -24.98
C LEU A 16 -11.54 -15.86 -24.24
N ALA A 17 -11.46 -17.09 -24.75
CA ALA A 17 -10.66 -18.14 -24.14
C ALA A 17 -9.15 -17.81 -24.09
N ARG A 18 -8.61 -17.12 -25.11
CA ARG A 18 -7.20 -16.67 -25.13
C ARG A 18 -6.91 -15.57 -24.09
N LEU A 19 -7.87 -14.67 -23.83
CA LEU A 19 -7.76 -13.67 -22.77
C LEU A 19 -7.88 -14.29 -21.37
N TYR A 20 -8.87 -15.17 -21.18
CA TYR A 20 -9.16 -15.87 -19.92
C TYR A 20 -8.06 -16.84 -19.48
N GLY A 21 -7.08 -17.13 -20.35
CA GLY A 21 -5.93 -17.99 -20.06
C GLY A 21 -4.63 -17.26 -19.68
N ARG A 22 -4.56 -15.92 -19.78
CA ARG A 22 -3.30 -15.15 -19.66
C ARG A 22 -3.25 -14.11 -18.55
N SER A 23 -4.39 -13.72 -17.97
CA SER A 23 -4.43 -12.81 -16.83
C SER A 23 -5.59 -13.11 -15.90
N LEU A 24 -5.30 -13.13 -14.59
CA LEU A 24 -6.25 -13.24 -13.50
C LEU A 24 -7.22 -12.04 -13.49
N TYR A 25 -6.73 -10.85 -13.84
CA TYR A 25 -7.56 -9.64 -13.95
C TYR A 25 -8.59 -9.77 -15.09
N ALA A 26 -8.16 -10.26 -16.26
CA ALA A 26 -9.08 -10.52 -17.37
C ALA A 26 -10.13 -11.60 -17.02
N ALA A 27 -9.73 -12.64 -16.28
CA ALA A 27 -10.65 -13.66 -15.79
C ALA A 27 -11.66 -13.12 -14.76
N LEU A 28 -11.22 -12.26 -13.84
CA LEU A 28 -12.08 -11.55 -12.87
C LEU A 28 -13.04 -10.58 -13.56
N LEU A 29 -12.59 -9.83 -14.56
CA LEU A 29 -13.43 -8.87 -15.29
C LEU A 29 -14.53 -9.59 -16.08
N VAL A 30 -14.21 -10.72 -16.73
CA VAL A 30 -15.20 -11.61 -17.36
C VAL A 30 -16.13 -12.26 -16.31
N MET A 31 -15.64 -12.56 -15.09
CA MET A 31 -16.48 -13.07 -13.99
C MET A 31 -17.49 -12.02 -13.51
N VAL A 32 -17.09 -10.76 -13.36
CA VAL A 32 -17.96 -9.64 -12.95
C VAL A 32 -18.99 -9.33 -14.03
N PHE A 33 -18.58 -9.19 -15.30
CA PHE A 33 -19.51 -8.93 -16.40
C PHE A 33 -20.48 -10.10 -16.62
N GLY A 34 -19.99 -11.35 -16.65
CA GLY A 34 -20.86 -12.52 -16.79
C GLY A 34 -21.79 -12.75 -15.60
N GLY A 35 -21.30 -12.48 -14.38
CA GLY A 35 -22.01 -12.72 -13.11
C GLY A 35 -22.99 -11.63 -12.68
N LEU A 36 -22.79 -10.36 -13.08
CA LEU A 36 -23.72 -9.26 -12.77
C LEU A 36 -24.46 -8.71 -13.99
N ALA A 37 -23.82 -8.50 -15.14
CA ALA A 37 -24.48 -7.81 -16.25
C ALA A 37 -25.59 -8.66 -16.90
N ILE A 38 -25.43 -9.99 -16.95
CA ILE A 38 -26.47 -10.89 -17.48
C ILE A 38 -27.68 -10.95 -16.53
N PRO A 39 -27.55 -11.15 -15.19
CA PRO A 39 -28.67 -11.01 -14.26
C PRO A 39 -29.27 -9.62 -14.20
N ALA A 40 -28.49 -8.54 -14.30
CA ALA A 40 -29.00 -7.17 -14.33
C ALA A 40 -29.80 -6.89 -15.61
N GLY A 41 -29.36 -7.39 -16.76
CA GLY A 41 -30.08 -7.27 -18.03
C GLY A 41 -31.40 -8.06 -18.03
N VAL A 42 -31.39 -9.32 -17.57
CA VAL A 42 -32.61 -10.14 -17.45
C VAL A 42 -33.56 -9.59 -16.38
N GLY A 43 -33.04 -9.21 -15.22
CA GLY A 43 -33.80 -8.59 -14.14
C GLY A 43 -34.41 -7.24 -14.55
N GLY A 44 -33.65 -6.41 -15.28
CA GLY A 44 -34.13 -5.15 -15.85
C GLY A 44 -35.23 -5.37 -16.88
N TYR A 45 -35.06 -6.31 -17.81
CA TYR A 45 -36.08 -6.70 -18.79
C TYR A 45 -37.39 -7.17 -18.13
N LEU A 46 -37.30 -7.91 -17.02
CA LEU A 46 -38.46 -8.33 -16.23
C LEU A 46 -39.08 -7.18 -15.40
N LEU A 47 -38.25 -6.27 -14.87
CA LEU A 47 -38.70 -5.10 -14.09
C LEU A 47 -39.33 -3.99 -14.96
N ILE A 48 -39.01 -3.93 -16.25
CA ILE A 48 -39.71 -3.04 -17.21
C ILE A 48 -41.22 -3.39 -17.31
N GLY A 49 -41.61 -4.61 -16.93
CA GLY A 49 -43.02 -5.00 -16.74
C GLY A 49 -43.79 -4.24 -15.64
N VAL A 50 -43.13 -3.37 -14.84
CA VAL A 50 -43.79 -2.58 -13.78
C VAL A 50 -44.84 -1.58 -14.31
N GLN A 51 -44.83 -1.26 -15.61
CA GLN A 51 -45.93 -0.50 -16.25
C GLN A 51 -47.32 -1.17 -16.12
N GLU A 52 -47.41 -2.47 -15.83
CA GLU A 52 -48.69 -3.15 -15.58
C GLU A 52 -49.57 -2.47 -14.52
N ARG A 53 -48.99 -1.73 -13.55
CA ARG A 53 -49.77 -1.04 -12.52
C ARG A 53 -50.57 0.15 -13.05
N GLU A 54 -50.08 0.81 -14.10
CA GLU A 54 -50.87 1.82 -14.82
C GLU A 54 -51.84 1.16 -15.80
N VAL A 55 -51.41 0.14 -16.53
CA VAL A 55 -52.25 -0.57 -17.50
C VAL A 55 -53.50 -1.14 -16.83
N ALA A 56 -53.34 -1.90 -15.73
CA ALA A 56 -54.48 -2.48 -14.99
C ALA A 56 -55.42 -1.41 -14.39
N ARG A 57 -54.89 -0.22 -14.05
CA ARG A 57 -55.71 0.89 -13.54
C ARG A 57 -56.48 1.60 -14.65
N ARG A 58 -55.88 1.76 -15.84
CA ARG A 58 -56.56 2.28 -17.04
C ARG A 58 -57.61 1.29 -17.52
N GLU A 59 -57.30 0.00 -17.59
CA GLU A 59 -58.23 -1.07 -17.98
C GLU A 59 -59.45 -1.15 -17.05
N LEU A 60 -59.27 -0.93 -15.75
CA LEU A 60 -60.37 -0.85 -14.79
C LEU A 60 -61.20 0.44 -14.94
N ASP A 61 -60.57 1.60 -15.14
CA ASP A 61 -61.27 2.89 -15.37
C ASP A 61 -62.04 2.90 -16.70
N ASP A 62 -61.47 2.35 -17.77
CA ASP A 62 -62.13 2.16 -19.07
C ASP A 62 -63.32 1.19 -18.97
N THR A 63 -63.19 0.10 -18.21
CA THR A 63 -64.28 -0.86 -17.96
C THR A 63 -65.39 -0.22 -17.12
N LEU A 64 -65.04 0.51 -16.06
CA LEU A 64 -65.96 1.24 -15.20
C LEU A 64 -66.76 2.30 -15.97
N ARG A 65 -66.09 3.10 -16.81
CA ARG A 65 -66.73 4.08 -17.70
C ARG A 65 -67.66 3.40 -18.70
N ARG A 66 -67.19 2.37 -19.40
CA ARG A 66 -67.98 1.60 -20.37
C ARG A 66 -69.24 0.99 -19.74
N ASN A 67 -69.14 0.48 -18.51
CA ASN A 67 -70.28 -0.05 -17.76
C ASN A 67 -71.30 1.05 -17.40
N ALA A 68 -70.84 2.23 -16.99
CA ALA A 68 -71.71 3.38 -16.74
C ALA A 68 -72.34 3.95 -18.03
N ASP A 69 -71.60 3.98 -19.14
CA ASP A 69 -72.08 4.41 -20.46
C ASP A 69 -73.15 3.45 -21.03
N ILE A 70 -72.92 2.14 -20.96
CA ILE A 70 -73.89 1.11 -21.37
C ILE A 70 -75.17 1.19 -20.52
N LEU A 71 -75.04 1.38 -19.20
CA LEU A 71 -76.20 1.60 -18.34
C LEU A 71 -76.93 2.89 -18.71
N ALA A 72 -76.23 4.02 -18.91
CA ALA A 72 -76.88 5.29 -19.23
C ALA A 72 -77.70 5.22 -20.52
N LEU A 73 -77.17 4.56 -21.57
CA LEU A 73 -77.91 4.27 -22.81
C LEU A 73 -79.11 3.33 -22.56
N GLY A 74 -78.90 2.18 -21.90
CA GLY A 74 -79.99 1.22 -21.62
C GLY A 74 -81.10 1.75 -20.71
N MET A 75 -80.80 2.78 -19.90
CA MET A 75 -81.77 3.44 -19.02
C MET A 75 -82.63 4.50 -19.73
N GLN A 76 -82.32 4.91 -20.96
CA GLN A 76 -83.06 5.98 -21.68
C GLN A 76 -84.57 5.69 -21.76
N GLU A 77 -84.96 4.57 -22.39
CA GLU A 77 -86.38 4.18 -22.48
C GLU A 77 -86.96 3.76 -21.12
N SER A 78 -86.15 3.16 -20.25
CA SER A 78 -86.62 2.64 -18.96
C SER A 78 -86.97 3.75 -17.96
N LEU A 79 -86.20 4.85 -17.95
CA LEU A 79 -86.52 6.05 -17.16
C LEU A 79 -87.63 6.87 -17.81
N TRP A 80 -87.60 7.06 -19.14
CA TRP A 80 -88.62 7.83 -19.85
C TRP A 80 -90.02 7.23 -19.73
N ASN A 81 -90.13 5.90 -19.78
CA ASN A 81 -91.40 5.17 -19.62
C ASN A 81 -91.64 4.68 -18.17
N MET A 82 -90.80 5.07 -17.20
CA MET A 82 -90.80 4.60 -15.80
C MET A 82 -90.90 3.07 -15.62
N ASN A 83 -90.33 2.29 -16.53
CA ASN A 83 -90.32 0.82 -16.46
C ASN A 83 -89.20 0.31 -15.55
N VAL A 84 -89.51 0.20 -14.26
CA VAL A 84 -88.60 -0.28 -13.21
C VAL A 84 -88.15 -1.73 -13.42
N GLU A 85 -88.96 -2.59 -14.05
CA GLU A 85 -88.60 -4.00 -14.27
C GLU A 85 -87.53 -4.17 -15.38
N ALA A 86 -87.68 -3.43 -16.48
CA ALA A 86 -86.68 -3.38 -17.54
C ALA A 86 -85.34 -2.84 -17.03
N ALA A 87 -85.37 -1.73 -16.28
CA ALA A 87 -84.20 -1.17 -15.62
C ALA A 87 -83.55 -2.16 -14.63
N ARG A 88 -84.34 -2.81 -13.78
CA ARG A 88 -83.82 -3.79 -12.80
C ARG A 88 -83.11 -4.96 -13.47
N SER A 89 -83.62 -5.46 -14.61
CA SER A 89 -82.97 -6.53 -15.38
C SER A 89 -81.57 -6.13 -15.87
N LEU A 90 -81.39 -4.90 -16.36
CA LEU A 90 -80.08 -4.37 -16.77
C LEU A 90 -79.13 -4.21 -15.57
N VAL A 91 -79.60 -3.63 -14.46
CA VAL A 91 -78.79 -3.45 -13.24
C VAL A 91 -78.37 -4.80 -12.65
N ASP A 92 -79.32 -5.72 -12.44
CA ASP A 92 -79.03 -7.05 -11.90
C ASP A 92 -78.15 -7.88 -12.88
N SER A 93 -78.06 -7.49 -14.16
CA SER A 93 -77.09 -8.06 -15.11
C SER A 93 -75.66 -7.58 -14.89
N LEU A 94 -75.42 -6.27 -14.65
CA LEU A 94 -74.08 -5.76 -14.32
C LEU A 94 -73.64 -6.14 -12.90
N MET A 95 -74.57 -6.26 -11.95
CA MET A 95 -74.29 -6.78 -10.59
C MET A 95 -73.82 -8.25 -10.58
N ARG A 96 -73.76 -8.95 -11.73
CA ARG A 96 -73.11 -10.27 -11.86
C ARG A 96 -71.59 -10.20 -12.07
N ASP A 97 -71.02 -9.03 -12.40
CA ASP A 97 -69.57 -8.85 -12.33
C ASP A 97 -69.16 -8.70 -10.85
N PRO A 98 -68.34 -9.63 -10.28
CA PRO A 98 -67.92 -9.56 -8.89
C PRO A 98 -67.00 -8.37 -8.54
N ALA A 99 -66.61 -7.55 -9.53
CA ALA A 99 -65.94 -6.28 -9.29
C ALA A 99 -66.93 -5.12 -9.02
N VAL A 100 -68.20 -5.23 -9.39
CA VAL A 100 -69.23 -4.20 -9.17
C VAL A 100 -69.79 -4.29 -7.75
N VAL A 101 -69.57 -3.24 -6.97
CA VAL A 101 -69.93 -3.14 -5.55
C VAL A 101 -71.31 -2.52 -5.37
N ARG A 102 -71.65 -1.52 -6.19
CA ARG A 102 -72.94 -0.82 -6.15
C ARG A 102 -73.27 -0.21 -7.51
N VAL A 103 -74.55 -0.24 -7.87
CA VAL A 103 -75.12 0.53 -8.97
C VAL A 103 -76.29 1.34 -8.41
N ARG A 104 -76.33 2.63 -8.74
CA ARG A 104 -77.49 3.48 -8.51
C ARG A 104 -77.98 4.08 -9.82
N VAL A 105 -79.29 4.21 -9.94
CA VAL A 105 -79.98 4.98 -10.98
C VAL A 105 -80.84 6.00 -10.25
N HIS A 106 -80.69 7.28 -10.57
CA HIS A 106 -81.48 8.38 -10.03
C HIS A 106 -82.37 8.96 -11.13
N ALA A 107 -83.66 9.15 -10.83
CA ALA A 107 -84.60 9.83 -11.71
C ALA A 107 -84.81 11.28 -11.21
N GLN A 108 -84.84 12.25 -12.13
CA GLN A 108 -84.95 13.67 -11.76
C GLN A 108 -86.27 14.04 -11.06
N ALA A 109 -87.30 13.20 -11.18
CA ALA A 109 -88.61 13.37 -10.52
C ALA A 109 -88.76 12.58 -9.20
N GLU A 110 -88.09 11.43 -9.03
CA GLU A 110 -88.33 10.49 -7.91
C GLU A 110 -87.04 9.81 -7.37
N GLY A 111 -86.00 10.60 -7.03
CA GLY A 111 -84.86 10.16 -6.21
C GLY A 111 -84.09 8.91 -6.72
N ASP A 112 -83.63 8.06 -5.80
CA ASP A 112 -82.97 6.77 -6.09
C ASP A 112 -83.95 5.75 -6.74
N PHE A 113 -84.24 5.92 -8.03
CA PHE A 113 -85.06 5.02 -8.86
C PHE A 113 -84.64 3.54 -8.73
N ILE A 114 -83.33 3.26 -8.63
CA ILE A 114 -82.77 1.96 -8.22
C ILE A 114 -81.51 2.18 -7.36
N ASP A 115 -81.41 1.56 -6.17
CA ASP A 115 -80.13 1.30 -5.47
C ASP A 115 -79.92 -0.22 -5.35
N ARG A 116 -78.81 -0.74 -5.90
CA ARG A 116 -78.38 -2.13 -5.76
C ARG A 116 -76.95 -2.18 -5.24
N ARG A 117 -76.72 -2.97 -4.19
CA ARG A 117 -75.41 -3.21 -3.58
C ARG A 117 -75.09 -4.71 -3.61
N ALA A 118 -73.83 -5.04 -3.79
CA ALA A 118 -73.34 -6.41 -3.63
C ALA A 118 -73.45 -6.84 -2.16
N ALA A 119 -73.64 -8.15 -1.93
CA ALA A 119 -73.68 -8.72 -0.58
C ALA A 119 -72.29 -8.80 0.11
N VAL A 120 -71.22 -8.46 -0.60
CA VAL A 120 -69.83 -8.50 -0.13
C VAL A 120 -69.30 -7.08 0.01
N ALA A 121 -68.73 -6.74 1.16
CA ALA A 121 -68.11 -5.44 1.37
C ALA A 121 -66.83 -5.30 0.50
N PRO A 122 -66.54 -4.11 -0.05
CA PRO A 122 -65.33 -3.87 -0.86
C PRO A 122 -64.07 -4.09 -0.02
N ALA A 123 -63.06 -4.74 -0.61
CA ALA A 123 -61.82 -5.12 0.06
C ALA A 123 -60.60 -4.27 -0.36
N GLY A 124 -60.80 -3.33 -1.27
CA GLY A 124 -59.79 -2.40 -1.79
C GLY A 124 -60.37 -1.01 -2.02
N GLN A 125 -59.73 -0.23 -2.90
CA GLN A 125 -60.21 1.09 -3.24
C GLN A 125 -61.39 0.98 -4.22
N VAL A 126 -62.53 1.57 -3.83
CA VAL A 126 -63.69 1.71 -4.70
C VAL A 126 -63.47 2.89 -5.66
N LEU A 127 -63.59 2.62 -6.95
CA LEU A 127 -63.64 3.63 -8.02
C LEU A 127 -65.10 3.86 -8.42
N ARG A 128 -65.45 5.12 -8.69
CA ARG A 128 -66.80 5.56 -9.07
C ARG A 128 -66.80 6.20 -10.45
N ALA A 129 -67.71 5.79 -11.32
CA ALA A 129 -68.11 6.56 -12.49
C ALA A 129 -69.57 7.00 -12.36
N GLU A 130 -69.89 8.14 -12.95
CA GLU A 130 -71.22 8.73 -12.96
C GLU A 130 -71.53 9.28 -14.35
N ARG A 131 -72.74 9.03 -14.85
CA ARG A 131 -73.19 9.42 -16.19
C ARG A 131 -74.64 9.90 -16.18
N GLU A 132 -74.90 11.02 -16.83
CA GLU A 132 -76.26 11.51 -17.05
C GLU A 132 -76.99 10.65 -18.09
N VAL A 133 -78.28 10.43 -17.86
CA VAL A 133 -79.19 9.81 -18.84
C VAL A 133 -79.91 10.93 -19.57
N VAL A 134 -79.57 11.13 -20.84
CA VAL A 134 -80.13 12.19 -21.68
C VAL A 134 -81.10 11.58 -22.70
N VAL A 135 -82.33 12.11 -22.76
CA VAL A 135 -83.36 11.72 -23.75
C VAL A 135 -83.86 12.97 -24.45
N HIS A 136 -83.92 12.94 -25.78
CA HIS A 136 -84.27 14.09 -26.64
C HIS A 136 -83.55 15.41 -26.33
N GLY A 137 -82.36 15.36 -25.75
CA GLY A 137 -81.55 16.52 -25.37
C GLY A 137 -81.77 17.06 -23.96
N GLN A 138 -82.63 16.45 -23.15
CA GLN A 138 -82.79 16.77 -21.73
C GLN A 138 -82.25 15.65 -20.83
N ALA A 139 -81.49 16.00 -19.79
CA ALA A 139 -81.01 15.06 -18.78
C ALA A 139 -82.16 14.72 -17.81
N ILE A 140 -82.63 13.46 -17.84
CA ILE A 140 -83.78 12.96 -17.06
C ILE A 140 -83.38 12.19 -15.80
N GLY A 141 -82.08 11.95 -15.61
CA GLY A 141 -81.54 11.19 -14.49
C GLY A 141 -80.03 11.01 -14.58
N HIS A 142 -79.45 10.25 -13.65
CA HIS A 142 -78.03 9.84 -13.73
C HIS A 142 -77.82 8.42 -13.17
N VAL A 143 -76.80 7.74 -13.66
CA VAL A 143 -76.35 6.43 -13.18
C VAL A 143 -75.00 6.58 -12.48
N THR A 144 -74.87 6.02 -11.27
CA THR A 144 -73.58 5.84 -10.59
C THR A 144 -73.20 4.36 -10.58
N VAL A 145 -71.96 4.01 -10.94
CA VAL A 145 -71.39 2.66 -10.80
C VAL A 145 -70.15 2.73 -9.90
N ASP A 146 -70.08 1.85 -8.90
CA ASP A 146 -68.97 1.69 -7.96
C ASP A 146 -68.30 0.32 -8.15
N MET A 147 -66.98 0.25 -8.37
CA MET A 147 -66.20 -1.00 -8.56
C MET A 147 -64.96 -1.10 -7.66
N ASP A 148 -64.57 -2.31 -7.22
CA ASP A 148 -63.42 -2.56 -6.33
C ASP A 148 -62.16 -3.10 -7.06
N ASP A 149 -61.05 -2.35 -6.95
CA ASP A 149 -59.72 -2.69 -7.51
C ASP A 149 -59.02 -3.88 -6.80
N SER A 150 -59.57 -4.41 -5.70
CA SER A 150 -58.90 -5.45 -4.89
C SER A 150 -58.56 -6.74 -5.65
N ARG A 151 -59.25 -7.06 -6.76
CA ARG A 151 -58.89 -8.19 -7.65
C ARG A 151 -57.62 -7.91 -8.44
N SER A 152 -57.56 -6.76 -9.13
CA SER A 152 -56.42 -6.36 -9.96
C SER A 152 -55.14 -6.22 -9.13
N GLN A 153 -55.23 -5.63 -7.92
CA GLN A 153 -54.09 -5.56 -7.01
C GLN A 153 -53.60 -6.93 -6.54
N ARG A 154 -54.51 -7.90 -6.30
CA ARG A 154 -54.13 -9.28 -5.94
C ARG A 154 -53.42 -9.99 -7.09
N ALA A 155 -53.89 -9.83 -8.32
CA ALA A 155 -53.24 -10.37 -9.52
C ALA A 155 -51.83 -9.77 -9.73
N LEU A 156 -51.68 -8.45 -9.61
CA LEU A 156 -50.40 -7.76 -9.72
C LEU A 156 -49.39 -8.22 -8.66
N ARG A 157 -49.81 -8.31 -7.38
CA ARG A 157 -48.95 -8.83 -6.29
C ARG A 157 -48.51 -10.29 -6.55
N ALA A 158 -49.39 -11.12 -7.09
CA ALA A 158 -49.07 -12.50 -7.44
C ALA A 158 -48.05 -12.62 -8.58
N LYS A 159 -48.09 -11.73 -9.59
CA LYS A 159 -47.04 -11.62 -10.62
C LYS A 159 -45.71 -11.14 -10.02
N GLN A 160 -45.74 -10.06 -9.22
CA GLN A 160 -44.55 -9.50 -8.57
C GLN A 160 -43.80 -10.55 -7.72
N TRP A 161 -44.51 -11.36 -6.93
CA TRP A 161 -43.91 -12.46 -6.18
C TRP A 161 -43.23 -13.53 -7.05
N ARG A 162 -43.80 -13.85 -8.22
CA ARG A 162 -43.19 -14.80 -9.17
C ARG A 162 -41.91 -14.22 -9.79
N TYR A 163 -41.89 -12.94 -10.15
CA TYR A 163 -40.68 -12.29 -10.66
C TYR A 163 -39.60 -12.18 -9.59
N ALA A 164 -39.96 -11.83 -8.34
CA ALA A 164 -39.03 -11.80 -7.22
C ALA A 164 -38.39 -13.18 -6.95
N LEU A 165 -39.18 -14.27 -7.04
CA LEU A 165 -38.68 -15.64 -6.90
C LEU A 165 -37.66 -16.00 -8.00
N VAL A 166 -37.95 -15.68 -9.26
CA VAL A 166 -37.04 -15.94 -10.40
C VAL A 166 -35.74 -15.14 -10.25
N LEU A 167 -35.82 -13.86 -9.87
CA LEU A 167 -34.65 -13.01 -9.62
C LEU A 167 -33.80 -13.56 -8.48
N ALA A 168 -34.42 -13.98 -7.36
CA ALA A 168 -33.71 -14.56 -6.23
C ALA A 168 -32.98 -15.86 -6.59
N VAL A 169 -33.63 -16.77 -7.33
CA VAL A 169 -32.98 -18.00 -7.82
C VAL A 169 -31.81 -17.67 -8.77
N GLN A 170 -31.98 -16.71 -9.68
CA GLN A 170 -30.93 -16.30 -10.59
C GLN A 170 -29.72 -15.66 -9.87
N LEU A 171 -29.96 -14.85 -8.83
CA LEU A 171 -28.91 -14.28 -7.99
C LEU A 171 -28.16 -15.37 -7.21
N VAL A 172 -28.86 -16.35 -6.63
CA VAL A 172 -28.24 -17.49 -5.92
C VAL A 172 -27.38 -18.34 -6.86
N VAL A 173 -27.85 -18.65 -8.07
CA VAL A 173 -27.08 -19.39 -9.07
C VAL A 173 -25.86 -18.60 -9.54
N SER A 174 -25.99 -17.29 -9.73
CA SER A 174 -24.88 -16.41 -10.13
C SER A 174 -23.82 -16.31 -9.02
N LEU A 175 -24.25 -16.18 -7.76
CA LEU A 175 -23.37 -16.19 -6.59
C LEU A 175 -22.63 -17.53 -6.45
N LEU A 176 -23.30 -18.66 -6.63
CA LEU A 176 -22.67 -19.99 -6.63
C LEU A 176 -21.61 -20.14 -7.74
N LEU A 177 -21.89 -19.65 -8.95
CA LEU A 177 -20.92 -19.65 -10.05
C LEU A 177 -19.70 -18.77 -9.76
N ILE A 178 -19.92 -17.56 -9.23
CA ILE A 178 -18.85 -16.66 -8.79
C ILE A 178 -18.00 -17.33 -7.71
N LEU A 179 -18.60 -17.90 -6.67
CA LEU A 179 -17.88 -18.58 -5.58
C LEU A 179 -17.10 -19.81 -6.08
N LEU A 180 -17.65 -20.61 -6.99
CA LEU A 180 -16.94 -21.75 -7.60
C LEU A 180 -15.74 -21.30 -8.45
N LEU A 181 -15.89 -20.24 -9.24
CA LEU A 181 -14.82 -19.69 -10.06
C LEU A 181 -13.73 -19.03 -9.20
N LEU A 182 -14.10 -18.21 -8.22
CA LEU A 182 -13.19 -17.60 -7.26
C LEU A 182 -12.42 -18.67 -6.47
N ARG A 183 -13.10 -19.73 -6.02
CA ARG A 183 -12.46 -20.86 -5.33
C ARG A 183 -11.44 -21.57 -6.23
N ARG A 184 -11.77 -21.82 -7.51
CA ARG A 184 -10.91 -22.56 -8.44
C ARG A 184 -9.74 -21.74 -9.00
N ARG A 185 -9.91 -20.43 -9.24
CA ARG A 185 -8.90 -19.56 -9.85
C ARG A 185 -8.07 -18.74 -8.88
N LEU A 186 -8.57 -18.45 -7.69
CA LEU A 186 -7.93 -17.54 -6.75
C LEU A 186 -7.65 -18.22 -5.40
N LEU A 187 -8.67 -18.71 -4.71
CA LEU A 187 -8.50 -19.26 -3.35
C LEU A 187 -7.68 -20.57 -3.30
N ALA A 188 -7.88 -21.51 -4.24
CA ALA A 188 -7.13 -22.76 -4.25
C ALA A 188 -5.64 -22.59 -4.65
N PRO A 189 -5.29 -21.81 -5.71
CA PRO A 189 -3.90 -21.46 -5.98
C PRO A 189 -3.25 -20.67 -4.84
N LEU A 190 -3.93 -19.67 -4.26
CA LEU A 190 -3.42 -18.94 -3.10
C LEU A 190 -3.23 -19.84 -1.89
N GLY A 191 -4.15 -20.76 -1.60
CA GLY A 191 -3.97 -21.76 -0.53
C GLY A 191 -2.78 -22.68 -0.75
N THR A 192 -2.47 -23.02 -2.01
CA THR A 192 -1.26 -23.79 -2.36
C THR A 192 0.01 -22.97 -2.20
N LEU A 193 -0.01 -21.68 -2.60
CA LEU A 193 1.10 -20.74 -2.43
C LEU A 193 1.36 -20.39 -0.95
N MET A 194 0.31 -20.12 -0.17
CA MET A 194 0.39 -19.90 1.28
C MET A 194 0.89 -21.15 2.00
N GLY A 195 0.34 -22.32 1.68
CA GLY A 195 0.82 -23.58 2.25
C GLY A 195 2.25 -23.93 1.85
N PHE A 196 2.75 -23.43 0.72
CA PHE A 196 4.16 -23.52 0.32
C PHE A 196 5.03 -22.51 1.06
N SER A 197 4.57 -21.27 1.22
CA SER A 197 5.24 -20.23 2.02
C SER A 197 5.33 -20.61 3.52
N ASP A 198 4.34 -21.33 4.04
CA ASP A 198 4.29 -21.88 5.39
C ASP A 198 5.20 -23.12 5.55
N ARG A 199 5.42 -23.91 4.48
CA ARG A 199 6.47 -24.93 4.48
C ARG A 199 7.87 -24.31 4.43
N LEU A 200 8.06 -23.27 3.62
CA LEU A 200 9.29 -22.48 3.52
C LEU A 200 9.68 -21.86 4.88
N SER A 201 8.76 -21.17 5.56
CA SER A 201 9.04 -20.54 6.87
C SER A 201 9.24 -21.56 7.99
N ARG A 202 8.74 -22.79 7.83
CA ARG A 202 8.99 -23.93 8.74
C ARG A 202 10.16 -24.83 8.30
N GLY A 203 11.03 -24.36 7.40
CA GLY A 203 12.27 -25.05 7.00
C GLY A 203 12.10 -26.31 6.14
N LYS A 204 10.92 -26.56 5.57
CA LYS A 204 10.62 -27.78 4.80
C LYS A 204 10.85 -27.57 3.31
N PHE A 205 12.10 -27.70 2.89
CA PHE A 205 12.56 -27.35 1.55
C PHE A 205 12.44 -28.48 0.50
N ASP A 206 12.11 -29.71 0.88
CA ASP A 206 12.26 -30.89 -0.01
C ASP A 206 11.12 -31.08 -1.03
N THR A 207 10.02 -30.34 -0.91
CA THR A 207 8.84 -30.49 -1.79
C THR A 207 8.71 -29.31 -2.78
N PRO A 208 8.80 -29.55 -4.11
CA PRO A 208 8.67 -28.49 -5.10
C PRO A 208 7.23 -27.99 -5.27
N LEU A 209 7.08 -26.73 -5.68
CA LEU A 209 5.79 -26.10 -5.94
C LEU A 209 5.20 -26.49 -7.31
N ALA A 210 4.31 -27.48 -7.32
CA ALA A 210 3.55 -27.88 -8.50
C ALA A 210 2.33 -26.96 -8.78
N LEU A 211 2.58 -25.71 -9.22
CA LEU A 211 1.51 -24.77 -9.59
C LEU A 211 1.34 -24.65 -11.13
N ALA A 212 0.37 -25.38 -11.68
CA ALA A 212 0.12 -25.45 -13.13
C ALA A 212 -0.82 -24.32 -13.64
N THR A 213 -0.47 -23.05 -13.45
CA THR A 213 -1.20 -21.90 -14.02
C THR A 213 -0.30 -21.01 -14.86
N ASN A 214 -0.86 -20.38 -15.89
CA ASN A 214 -0.14 -19.56 -16.89
C ASN A 214 -0.42 -18.06 -16.73
N ASP A 215 -0.81 -17.68 -15.51
CA ASP A 215 -1.24 -16.35 -15.06
C ASP A 215 -0.25 -15.78 -14.01
N GLU A 216 -0.59 -14.64 -13.42
CA GLU A 216 0.26 -13.90 -12.50
C GLU A 216 0.63 -14.72 -11.24
N LEU A 217 -0.28 -15.58 -10.77
CA LEU A 217 -0.02 -16.51 -9.65
C LEU A 217 0.96 -17.63 -10.05
N GLY A 218 0.93 -18.07 -11.32
CA GLY A 218 1.91 -18.99 -11.89
C GLY A 218 3.32 -18.39 -11.91
N ARG A 219 3.44 -17.11 -12.30
CA ARG A 219 4.72 -16.38 -12.27
C ARG A 219 5.27 -16.23 -10.85
N LEU A 220 4.41 -15.88 -9.89
CA LEU A 220 4.77 -15.78 -8.47
C LEU A 220 5.24 -17.14 -7.92
N GLY A 221 4.53 -18.23 -8.24
CA GLY A 221 4.97 -19.58 -7.90
C GLY A 221 6.35 -19.91 -8.45
N GLY A 222 6.61 -19.58 -9.71
CA GLY A 222 7.93 -19.72 -10.34
C GLY A 222 9.02 -18.82 -9.75
N GLN A 223 8.70 -17.77 -8.99
CA GLN A 223 9.68 -17.02 -8.19
C GLN A 223 9.93 -17.69 -6.84
N LEU A 224 8.87 -18.09 -6.13
CA LEU A 224 8.98 -18.76 -4.83
C LEU A 224 9.69 -20.12 -4.91
N GLU A 225 9.55 -20.86 -6.01
CA GLU A 225 10.28 -22.13 -6.22
C GLU A 225 11.80 -21.90 -6.39
N ARG A 226 12.22 -20.83 -7.08
CA ARG A 226 13.63 -20.42 -7.15
C ARG A 226 14.16 -19.96 -5.80
N MET A 227 13.33 -19.27 -5.02
CA MET A 227 13.66 -18.87 -3.65
C MET A 227 13.82 -20.08 -2.72
N ARG A 228 12.99 -21.13 -2.86
CA ARG A 228 13.14 -22.40 -2.13
C ARG A 228 14.50 -23.05 -2.37
N ILE A 229 14.95 -23.10 -3.62
CA ILE A 229 16.26 -23.67 -3.99
C ILE A 229 17.38 -22.88 -3.31
N ALA A 230 17.40 -21.55 -3.48
CA ALA A 230 18.45 -20.70 -2.90
C ALA A 230 18.47 -20.71 -1.35
N ILE A 231 17.33 -20.83 -0.69
CA ILE A 231 17.24 -20.93 0.78
C ILE A 231 17.69 -22.31 1.27
N ALA A 232 17.39 -23.40 0.54
CA ALA A 232 17.85 -24.74 0.90
C ALA A 232 19.38 -24.83 0.94
N ASP A 233 20.06 -24.27 -0.06
CA ASP A 233 21.52 -24.20 -0.13
C ASP A 233 22.09 -23.37 1.05
N LEU A 234 21.44 -22.26 1.41
CA LEU A 234 21.89 -21.38 2.51
C LEU A 234 21.79 -22.05 3.89
N PHE A 235 20.70 -22.79 4.16
CA PHE A 235 20.52 -23.48 5.44
C PHE A 235 21.53 -24.64 5.64
N GLN A 236 22.00 -25.28 4.56
CA GLN A 236 23.06 -26.29 4.66
C GLN A 236 24.41 -25.70 5.08
N ASP A 237 24.70 -24.42 4.79
CA ASP A 237 25.93 -23.77 5.26
C ASP A 237 25.81 -23.25 6.70
N ILE A 238 24.64 -22.75 7.11
CA ILE A 238 24.40 -22.26 8.48
C ILE A 238 24.43 -23.41 9.51
N GLY A 239 23.78 -24.54 9.21
CA GLY A 239 23.76 -25.70 10.13
C GLY A 239 25.18 -26.18 10.49
N ARG A 240 26.08 -26.21 9.50
CA ARG A 240 27.50 -26.57 9.66
C ARG A 240 28.30 -25.61 10.55
N ARG A 241 27.77 -24.43 10.88
CA ARG A 241 28.41 -23.43 11.77
C ARG A 241 27.85 -23.50 13.18
N GLU A 242 26.54 -23.57 13.34
CA GLU A 242 25.91 -23.60 14.67
C GLU A 242 26.17 -24.91 15.40
N GLU A 243 26.14 -26.04 14.70
CA GLU A 243 26.44 -27.37 15.26
C GLU A 243 27.89 -27.44 15.79
N ARG A 244 28.84 -26.79 15.12
CA ARG A 244 30.24 -26.62 15.60
C ARG A 244 30.40 -25.68 16.80
N PHE A 245 29.39 -24.91 17.15
CA PHE A 245 29.45 -23.91 18.22
C PHE A 245 28.71 -24.40 19.47
N ARG A 246 27.53 -25.03 19.26
CA ARG A 246 26.83 -25.79 20.30
C ARG A 246 27.57 -27.04 20.70
N THR A 247 28.24 -27.70 19.78
CA THR A 247 29.27 -28.71 20.08
C THR A 247 30.66 -28.06 20.17
N ILE A 248 30.77 -26.84 20.74
CA ILE A 248 31.78 -26.52 21.77
C ILE A 248 31.09 -25.92 23.05
N VAL A 249 29.76 -26.11 23.27
CA VAL A 249 29.10 -26.08 24.61
C VAL A 249 28.06 -27.21 24.87
N THR A 250 28.45 -28.39 25.36
CA THR A 250 27.56 -29.49 25.81
C THR A 250 27.92 -30.32 27.08
N GLN A 251 28.98 -31.13 27.37
CA GLN A 251 30.30 -31.50 26.79
C GLN A 251 31.67 -31.14 27.51
N VAL A 252 31.90 -30.88 28.83
CA VAL A 252 33.25 -30.57 29.45
C VAL A 252 33.22 -30.48 30.98
N PRO A 253 34.40 -30.55 31.67
CA PRO A 253 34.56 -30.19 33.08
C PRO A 253 34.36 -28.69 33.42
N GLY A 254 33.16 -28.36 33.92
CA GLY A 254 32.90 -27.14 34.69
C GLY A 254 31.69 -26.33 34.21
N ALA A 255 31.36 -25.29 34.97
CA ALA A 255 30.40 -24.27 34.59
C ALA A 255 31.14 -22.98 34.21
N VAL A 256 31.00 -22.56 32.94
CA VAL A 256 31.43 -21.20 32.58
C VAL A 256 30.41 -20.23 33.13
N PHE A 257 30.92 -19.24 33.83
CA PHE A 257 30.24 -18.01 34.13
C PHE A 257 30.98 -16.87 33.40
N ARG A 258 30.25 -15.82 33.01
CA ARG A 258 30.83 -14.48 33.10
C ARG A 258 30.00 -13.64 34.04
N ALA A 259 30.69 -13.05 34.99
CA ALA A 259 30.13 -12.18 36.00
C ALA A 259 30.97 -10.92 36.08
N ARG A 260 30.32 -9.83 36.45
CA ARG A 260 31.02 -8.59 36.74
C ARG A 260 31.47 -8.67 38.19
N PRO A 261 32.76 -8.44 38.54
CA PRO A 261 33.18 -8.41 39.94
C PRO A 261 32.31 -7.48 40.79
N GLY A 262 31.58 -8.04 41.76
CA GLY A 262 30.60 -7.29 42.57
C GLY A 262 29.33 -6.89 41.81
N GLY A 263 28.96 -7.62 40.76
CA GLY A 263 27.85 -7.32 39.85
C GLY A 263 26.92 -8.48 39.52
N LEU A 264 26.12 -8.34 38.46
CA LEU A 264 25.30 -9.45 37.96
C LEU A 264 26.17 -10.53 37.30
N ILE A 265 25.74 -11.79 37.48
CA ILE A 265 26.18 -12.96 36.70
C ILE A 265 25.35 -12.95 35.42
N ASP A 266 25.96 -12.69 34.27
CA ASP A 266 25.23 -12.41 33.03
C ASP A 266 24.67 -13.66 32.38
N PHE A 267 25.45 -14.73 32.42
CA PHE A 267 25.05 -16.09 32.11
C PHE A 267 25.99 -17.00 32.90
N VAL A 268 25.46 -18.15 33.27
CA VAL A 268 26.24 -19.28 33.71
C VAL A 268 25.65 -20.52 33.03
N SER A 269 26.49 -21.42 32.55
CA SER A 269 26.02 -22.61 31.83
C SER A 269 25.21 -23.52 32.74
N ASP A 270 24.27 -24.27 32.17
CA ASP A 270 23.43 -25.27 32.87
C ASP A 270 24.22 -26.22 33.79
N ALA A 271 25.51 -26.44 33.50
CA ALA A 271 26.45 -27.15 34.36
C ALA A 271 26.53 -26.66 35.81
N ILE A 272 26.14 -25.42 36.13
CA ILE A 272 26.16 -24.94 37.52
C ILE A 272 25.11 -25.65 38.37
N GLU A 273 24.03 -26.16 37.76
CA GLU A 273 23.02 -26.98 38.45
C GLU A 273 23.62 -28.31 38.93
N ASP A 274 24.50 -28.93 38.11
CA ASP A 274 25.27 -30.13 38.47
C ASP A 274 26.23 -29.89 39.67
N ILE A 275 26.70 -28.64 39.83
CA ILE A 275 27.73 -28.22 40.80
C ILE A 275 27.11 -27.73 42.13
N SER A 276 26.07 -26.89 42.08
CA SER A 276 25.47 -26.27 43.28
C SER A 276 24.05 -26.72 43.58
N GLY A 277 23.45 -27.60 42.78
CA GLY A 277 22.08 -28.12 42.99
C GLY A 277 20.96 -27.08 42.79
N TYR A 278 21.30 -25.86 42.35
CA TYR A 278 20.38 -24.78 42.03
C TYR A 278 20.40 -24.56 40.52
N PRO A 279 19.25 -24.51 39.83
CA PRO A 279 19.21 -24.33 38.38
C PRO A 279 19.86 -23.02 37.96
N ALA A 280 20.48 -22.99 36.78
CA ALA A 280 21.23 -21.82 36.29
C ALA A 280 20.40 -20.51 36.32
N THR A 281 19.08 -20.60 36.10
CA THR A 281 18.12 -19.50 36.24
C THR A 281 18.02 -18.87 37.64
N THR A 282 18.61 -19.50 38.67
CA THR A 282 18.79 -18.95 40.03
C THR A 282 19.93 -17.92 40.09
N PHE A 283 20.86 -17.99 39.14
CA PHE A 283 22.09 -17.18 39.11
C PHE A 283 22.14 -16.24 37.90
N ILE A 284 21.62 -16.65 36.74
CA ILE A 284 21.55 -15.80 35.53
C ILE A 284 20.69 -14.56 35.83
N GLY A 285 21.28 -13.38 35.75
CA GLY A 285 20.62 -12.11 36.10
C GLY A 285 20.46 -11.88 37.61
N ALA A 286 21.07 -12.72 38.45
CA ALA A 286 21.22 -12.50 39.89
C ALA A 286 22.63 -11.96 40.21
N HIS A 287 22.84 -11.55 41.47
CA HIS A 287 24.09 -10.93 41.90
C HIS A 287 25.22 -11.94 42.17
N THR A 288 26.49 -11.53 42.05
CA THR A 288 27.63 -12.37 42.49
C THR A 288 27.56 -12.74 43.97
N ASP A 289 26.91 -11.93 44.80
CA ASP A 289 26.70 -12.28 46.21
C ASP A 289 25.69 -13.43 46.38
N ARG A 290 24.75 -13.63 45.44
CA ARG A 290 23.89 -14.82 45.41
C ARG A 290 24.68 -16.12 45.21
N TRP A 291 25.90 -16.04 44.66
CA TRP A 291 26.86 -17.13 44.64
C TRP A 291 27.68 -17.21 45.94
N ALA A 292 28.09 -16.06 46.51
CA ALA A 292 28.75 -16.00 47.81
C ALA A 292 27.92 -16.61 48.96
N ASP A 293 26.58 -16.50 48.90
CA ASP A 293 25.63 -17.20 49.78
C ASP A 293 25.84 -18.72 49.83
N VAL A 294 26.31 -19.31 48.73
CA VAL A 294 26.51 -20.76 48.54
C VAL A 294 27.89 -21.20 49.05
N ILE A 295 28.85 -20.28 49.16
CA ILE A 295 30.21 -20.56 49.63
C ILE A 295 30.21 -20.87 51.13
N CYS A 296 31.01 -21.85 51.55
CA CYS A 296 31.22 -22.17 52.96
C CYS A 296 31.71 -20.92 53.73
N PRO A 297 31.08 -20.54 54.87
CA PRO A 297 31.36 -19.28 55.55
C PRO A 297 32.83 -19.03 55.92
N GLU A 298 33.57 -20.11 56.13
CA GLU A 298 35.01 -20.13 56.42
C GLU A 298 35.85 -19.59 55.25
N ASP A 299 35.50 -19.98 54.01
CA ASP A 299 36.30 -19.73 52.82
C ASP A 299 35.89 -18.43 52.08
N ARG A 300 34.65 -17.95 52.29
CA ARG A 300 34.10 -16.70 51.69
C ARG A 300 35.07 -15.53 51.73
N ARG A 301 35.75 -15.34 52.87
CA ARG A 301 36.67 -14.20 53.08
C ARG A 301 37.97 -14.33 52.29
N MET A 302 38.44 -15.55 52.06
CA MET A 302 39.60 -15.82 51.21
C MET A 302 39.26 -15.55 49.74
N GLN A 303 38.13 -16.09 49.26
CA GLN A 303 37.64 -15.90 47.89
C GLN A 303 37.41 -14.42 47.57
N ARG A 304 36.62 -13.70 48.39
CA ARG A 304 36.28 -12.29 48.15
C ARG A 304 37.49 -11.36 48.19
N HIS A 305 38.60 -11.74 48.85
CA HIS A 305 39.85 -10.98 48.85
C HIS A 305 40.71 -11.29 47.62
N LEU A 306 40.92 -12.58 47.30
CA LEU A 306 41.83 -12.99 46.22
C LEU A 306 41.27 -12.58 44.84
N VAL A 307 39.96 -12.77 44.62
CA VAL A 307 39.27 -12.31 43.40
C VAL A 307 39.40 -10.79 43.25
N ARG A 308 39.17 -10.03 44.34
CA ARG A 308 39.27 -8.57 44.32
C ARG A 308 40.68 -8.07 44.00
N ASP A 309 41.71 -8.68 44.58
CA ASP A 309 43.10 -8.30 44.35
C ASP A 309 43.55 -8.64 42.91
N ALA A 310 43.10 -9.78 42.35
CA ALA A 310 43.38 -10.17 40.97
C ALA A 310 42.68 -9.26 39.94
N VAL A 311 41.43 -8.87 40.22
CA VAL A 311 40.67 -7.86 39.48
C VAL A 311 41.41 -6.52 39.48
N LEU A 312 41.79 -6.00 40.65
CA LEU A 312 42.53 -4.75 40.77
C LEU A 312 43.93 -4.80 40.12
N ALA A 313 44.52 -5.98 39.99
CA ALA A 313 45.80 -6.19 39.31
C ALA A 313 45.69 -6.45 37.80
N ALA A 314 44.47 -6.61 37.26
CA ALA A 314 44.18 -7.07 35.89
C ALA A 314 44.97 -8.34 35.51
N ARG A 315 44.90 -9.37 36.38
CA ARG A 315 45.57 -10.67 36.18
C ARG A 315 44.60 -11.83 36.34
N PRO A 316 44.78 -12.94 35.59
CA PRO A 316 44.04 -14.16 35.85
C PRO A 316 44.38 -14.71 37.24
N TYR A 317 43.40 -15.36 37.86
CA TYR A 317 43.53 -16.04 39.14
C TYR A 317 42.95 -17.45 39.06
N GLU A 318 43.42 -18.31 39.95
CA GLU A 318 42.80 -19.58 40.27
C GLU A 318 42.67 -19.67 41.79
N ILE A 319 41.53 -20.11 42.30
CA ILE A 319 41.31 -20.32 43.73
C ILE A 319 40.44 -21.57 43.97
N GLU A 320 40.84 -22.36 44.96
CA GLU A 320 40.09 -23.51 45.46
C GLU A 320 39.39 -23.13 46.78
N TYR A 321 38.10 -23.41 46.88
CA TYR A 321 37.30 -23.18 48.09
C TYR A 321 36.10 -24.13 48.15
N ARG A 322 35.39 -24.16 49.27
CA ARG A 322 34.22 -25.03 49.47
C ARG A 322 32.89 -24.30 49.33
N ILE A 323 31.86 -24.98 48.83
CA ILE A 323 30.47 -24.53 48.75
C ILE A 323 29.55 -25.57 49.41
N VAL A 324 28.34 -25.15 49.80
CA VAL A 324 27.26 -26.02 50.25
C VAL A 324 26.15 -26.01 49.20
N ASP A 325 25.89 -27.15 48.57
CA ASP A 325 24.89 -27.26 47.50
C ASP A 325 23.44 -27.20 48.03
N ALA A 326 22.46 -27.14 47.13
CA ALA A 326 21.04 -27.06 47.47
C ALA A 326 20.50 -28.26 48.29
N ALA A 327 21.22 -29.37 48.35
CA ALA A 327 20.90 -30.53 49.19
C ALA A 327 21.60 -30.48 50.57
N GLY A 328 22.43 -29.47 50.83
CA GLY A 328 23.20 -29.29 52.06
C GLY A 328 24.56 -30.01 52.04
N ILE A 329 25.06 -30.42 50.87
CA ILE A 329 26.31 -31.19 50.75
C ILE A 329 27.49 -30.26 50.47
N GLU A 330 28.58 -30.42 51.22
CA GLU A 330 29.83 -29.67 51.02
C GLU A 330 30.62 -30.20 49.82
N ARG A 331 31.04 -29.28 48.93
CA ARG A 331 31.77 -29.56 47.69
C ARG A 331 32.96 -28.63 47.55
N TRP A 332 34.05 -29.11 46.98
CA TRP A 332 35.19 -28.27 46.59
C TRP A 332 34.98 -27.76 45.16
N VAL A 333 35.19 -26.47 44.94
CA VAL A 333 35.20 -25.86 43.60
C VAL A 333 36.50 -25.12 43.33
N LEU A 334 36.91 -25.15 42.07
CA LEU A 334 38.00 -24.35 41.51
C LEU A 334 37.34 -23.24 40.71
N GLU A 335 37.54 -22.00 41.14
CA GLU A 335 37.20 -20.82 40.37
C GLU A 335 38.47 -20.34 39.67
N SER A 336 38.58 -20.62 38.37
CA SER A 336 39.62 -20.06 37.50
C SER A 336 39.02 -18.89 36.73
N GLY A 337 39.43 -17.66 37.06
CA GLY A 337 38.84 -16.43 36.52
C GLY A 337 39.88 -15.56 35.81
N GLN A 338 39.59 -15.16 34.58
CA GLN A 338 40.35 -14.16 33.84
C GLN A 338 39.54 -12.85 33.73
N PRO A 339 40.02 -11.75 34.33
CA PRO A 339 39.60 -10.41 33.97
C PRO A 339 39.92 -10.10 32.50
N VAL A 340 38.96 -9.56 31.74
CA VAL A 340 39.13 -9.25 30.31
C VAL A 340 38.81 -7.79 29.99
N GLY A 341 39.76 -7.09 29.36
CA GLY A 341 39.56 -5.78 28.75
C GLY A 341 40.86 -4.98 28.52
N PHE A 342 40.78 -3.75 27.97
CA PHE A 342 41.91 -2.82 27.78
C PHE A 342 41.57 -1.29 27.87
N ASP A 343 41.97 -0.48 28.87
CA ASP A 343 41.88 1.04 29.01
C ASP A 343 40.55 1.90 29.03
N GLY A 344 39.89 1.92 30.20
CA GLY A 344 38.78 2.66 30.88
C GLY A 344 37.56 3.20 30.15
N ASN A 345 36.31 2.79 30.51
CA ASN A 345 34.88 2.74 30.01
C ASN A 345 34.36 1.73 28.92
N ALA A 346 35.06 0.67 28.63
CA ALA A 346 34.64 -0.72 28.73
C ALA A 346 34.64 -1.14 30.21
N ALA A 347 33.78 -2.05 30.61
CA ALA A 347 33.57 -3.40 30.12
C ALA A 347 34.72 -4.32 30.59
N PHE A 348 34.71 -4.51 31.91
CA PHE A 348 35.60 -5.31 32.76
C PHE A 348 34.75 -6.42 33.38
N TRP A 349 34.84 -7.61 32.79
CA TRP A 349 34.19 -8.80 33.29
C TRP A 349 35.23 -9.83 33.71
N ILE A 350 34.84 -10.77 34.57
CA ILE A 350 35.54 -12.04 34.74
C ILE A 350 34.84 -13.03 33.82
N ASP A 351 35.55 -13.54 32.81
CA ASP A 351 35.23 -14.88 32.28
C ASP A 351 35.89 -15.89 33.20
N GLY A 352 35.15 -16.90 33.60
CA GLY A 352 35.74 -17.95 34.41
C GLY A 352 35.02 -19.26 34.30
N ILE A 353 35.67 -20.28 34.85
CA ILE A 353 35.14 -21.62 34.99
C ILE A 353 35.11 -21.91 36.48
N ILE A 354 33.91 -22.19 36.99
CA ILE A 354 33.73 -22.85 38.29
C ILE A 354 33.63 -24.35 37.97
N SER A 355 34.68 -25.11 38.28
CA SER A 355 34.66 -26.57 38.17
C SER A 355 34.43 -27.18 39.54
N ASP A 356 33.50 -28.13 39.65
CA ASP A 356 33.45 -29.02 40.82
C ASP A 356 34.72 -29.88 40.81
N ILE A 357 35.63 -29.53 41.72
CA ILE A 357 36.87 -30.26 41.97
C ILE A 357 36.72 -31.13 43.21
N SER A 358 35.52 -31.41 43.70
CA SER A 358 35.31 -32.39 44.76
C SER A 358 35.92 -33.72 44.34
N GLU A 359 35.67 -34.18 43.11
CA GLU A 359 36.32 -35.40 42.63
C GLU A 359 37.85 -35.23 42.53
N ARG A 360 38.39 -34.07 42.14
CA ARG A 360 39.85 -33.86 42.11
C ARG A 360 40.46 -33.79 43.52
N LYS A 361 39.84 -33.13 44.50
CA LYS A 361 40.32 -32.99 45.88
C LYS A 361 40.15 -34.27 46.67
N TYR A 362 39.01 -34.93 46.53
CA TYR A 362 38.86 -36.30 47.01
C TYR A 362 39.82 -37.23 46.29
N ASN A 363 40.13 -37.05 45.00
CA ASN A 363 41.19 -37.81 44.32
C ASN A 363 42.62 -37.39 44.70
N GLU A 364 42.91 -36.17 45.19
CA GLU A 364 44.22 -35.76 45.72
C GLU A 364 44.45 -36.33 47.11
N MET A 365 43.47 -36.17 48.02
CA MET A 365 43.46 -36.82 49.33
C MET A 365 43.45 -38.34 49.19
N ARG A 366 42.74 -38.86 48.18
CA ARG A 366 42.80 -40.27 47.79
C ARG A 366 44.08 -40.60 47.02
N ILE A 367 44.85 -39.70 46.43
CA ILE A 367 46.17 -40.01 45.84
C ILE A 367 47.20 -40.23 46.94
N GLU A 368 47.17 -39.41 47.99
CA GLU A 368 47.90 -39.70 49.23
C GLU A 368 47.44 -41.02 49.86
N ALA A 369 46.15 -41.37 49.73
CA ALA A 369 45.66 -42.71 50.06
C ALA A 369 45.96 -43.80 49.00
N LEU A 370 46.20 -43.48 47.71
CA LEU A 370 46.37 -44.44 46.60
C LEU A 370 47.78 -45.01 46.55
N LEU A 371 48.74 -44.35 47.21
CA LEU A 371 50.01 -44.97 47.57
C LEU A 371 49.84 -46.07 48.65
N ALA A 372 48.68 -46.15 49.33
CA ALA A 372 48.25 -47.29 50.14
C ALA A 372 47.17 -48.16 49.46
N GLU A 373 46.28 -47.59 48.64
CA GLU A 373 45.32 -48.29 47.78
C GLU A 373 46.05 -48.98 46.59
N GLN A 374 47.36 -48.80 46.40
CA GLN A 374 48.08 -49.26 45.20
C GLN A 374 47.98 -50.79 44.95
N GLY A 375 47.75 -51.58 46.01
CA GLY A 375 47.45 -53.00 45.91
C GLY A 375 46.03 -53.35 45.43
N ALA A 376 45.08 -52.42 45.57
CA ALA A 376 43.71 -52.51 45.03
C ALA A 376 43.53 -51.70 43.73
N VAL A 377 44.45 -50.78 43.40
CA VAL A 377 44.45 -50.02 42.14
C VAL A 377 44.38 -50.94 40.93
N LEU A 378 45.18 -52.01 40.88
CA LEU A 378 45.24 -52.91 39.72
C LEU A 378 43.91 -53.59 39.39
N ASP A 379 43.07 -53.86 40.40
CA ASP A 379 41.73 -54.43 40.24
C ASP A 379 40.66 -53.36 39.92
N ASN A 380 40.90 -52.11 40.34
CA ASN A 380 39.99 -50.97 40.15
C ASN A 380 40.30 -50.08 38.91
N VAL A 381 41.38 -50.32 38.15
CA VAL A 381 41.73 -49.47 36.99
C VAL A 381 40.59 -49.44 35.98
N MET A 382 40.11 -48.24 35.60
CA MET A 382 39.07 -48.08 34.58
C MET A 382 39.43 -48.66 33.20
N PHE A 383 40.72 -48.94 32.97
CA PHE A 383 41.26 -49.49 31.74
C PHE A 383 41.30 -51.01 31.77
N GLY A 384 40.97 -51.62 30.63
CA GLY A 384 41.21 -53.03 30.41
C GLY A 384 42.70 -53.30 30.20
N ILE A 385 43.32 -54.05 31.10
CA ILE A 385 44.71 -54.48 31.00
C ILE A 385 44.74 -55.96 30.62
N ILE A 386 45.52 -56.32 29.60
CA ILE A 386 45.66 -57.69 29.12
C ILE A 386 47.12 -58.01 28.82
N TYR A 387 47.56 -59.18 29.27
CA TYR A 387 48.87 -59.76 28.96
C TYR A 387 48.72 -60.83 27.88
N VAL A 388 49.53 -60.73 26.83
CA VAL A 388 49.41 -61.50 25.59
C VAL A 388 50.75 -62.16 25.26
N ARG A 389 50.73 -63.45 24.92
CA ARG A 389 51.88 -64.24 24.47
C ARG A 389 51.48 -65.15 23.33
N GLU A 390 52.32 -65.28 22.32
CA GLU A 390 52.08 -66.08 21.11
C GLU A 390 50.71 -65.73 20.47
N ARG A 391 50.37 -64.42 20.54
CA ARG A 391 49.12 -63.78 20.08
C ARG A 391 47.85 -64.35 20.73
N ARG A 392 48.00 -64.95 21.91
CA ARG A 392 46.94 -65.48 22.79
C ARG A 392 46.94 -64.78 24.15
N VAL A 393 45.76 -64.71 24.76
CA VAL A 393 45.56 -64.11 26.09
C VAL A 393 46.17 -64.99 27.17
N VAL A 394 46.97 -64.41 28.07
CA VAL A 394 47.59 -65.11 29.22
C VAL A 394 46.98 -64.68 30.55
N SER A 395 46.67 -63.39 30.70
CA SER A 395 45.88 -62.87 31.83
C SER A 395 45.19 -61.56 31.45
N THR A 396 44.04 -61.31 32.07
CA THR A 396 43.27 -60.06 32.02
C THR A 396 43.18 -59.47 33.43
N ASN A 397 43.03 -58.15 33.55
CA ASN A 397 42.38 -57.60 34.74
C ASN A 397 40.86 -57.67 34.56
N ARG A 398 40.11 -57.72 35.66
CA ARG A 398 38.65 -57.79 35.65
C ARG A 398 37.99 -56.72 34.77
N ARG A 399 38.59 -55.53 34.72
CA ARG A 399 38.09 -54.37 33.97
C ARG A 399 38.27 -54.50 32.45
N PHE A 400 39.19 -55.36 31.98
CA PHE A 400 39.24 -55.76 30.57
C PHE A 400 38.03 -56.63 30.20
N ASP A 401 37.72 -57.62 31.02
CA ASP A 401 36.61 -58.54 30.77
C ASP A 401 35.26 -57.80 30.82
N GLU A 402 35.08 -56.89 31.80
CA GLU A 402 33.93 -55.98 31.84
C GLU A 402 33.86 -55.01 30.64
N LEU A 403 35.00 -54.48 30.15
CA LEU A 403 35.04 -53.57 29.00
C LEU A 403 34.64 -54.27 27.70
N PHE A 404 35.19 -55.45 27.43
CA PHE A 404 34.88 -56.21 26.21
C PHE A 404 33.63 -57.10 26.32
N GLY A 405 33.02 -57.18 27.51
CA GLY A 405 31.77 -57.91 27.77
C GLY A 405 31.93 -59.42 27.90
N TYR A 406 33.13 -59.91 28.22
CA TYR A 406 33.43 -61.32 28.48
C TYR A 406 33.38 -61.61 29.98
N ARG A 407 33.29 -62.89 30.35
CA ARG A 407 33.39 -63.30 31.76
C ARG A 407 34.85 -63.45 32.17
N GLU A 408 35.12 -63.23 33.45
CA GLU A 408 36.43 -63.43 34.05
C GLU A 408 36.99 -64.82 33.69
N GLY A 409 38.16 -64.84 33.05
CA GLY A 409 38.82 -66.04 32.58
C GLY A 409 38.29 -66.67 31.27
N GLU A 410 37.19 -66.19 30.69
CA GLU A 410 36.58 -66.76 29.47
C GLU A 410 37.49 -66.65 28.24
N LEU A 411 38.33 -65.61 28.19
CA LEU A 411 39.27 -65.34 27.09
C LEU A 411 40.63 -66.04 27.23
N LEU A 412 40.93 -66.71 28.35
CA LEU A 412 42.28 -67.22 28.62
C LEU A 412 42.68 -68.31 27.62
N GLY A 413 43.80 -68.09 26.93
CA GLY A 413 44.30 -68.93 25.86
C GLY A 413 43.71 -68.64 24.47
N ASP A 414 42.67 -67.80 24.34
CA ASP A 414 42.07 -67.46 23.04
C ASP A 414 42.90 -66.41 22.28
N SER A 415 42.65 -66.27 20.97
CA SER A 415 43.38 -65.32 20.11
C SER A 415 42.80 -63.91 20.21
N ILE A 416 43.66 -62.91 20.36
CA ILE A 416 43.26 -61.49 20.46
C ILE A 416 42.47 -60.95 19.25
N GLY A 417 42.49 -61.65 18.11
CA GLY A 417 41.72 -61.27 16.92
C GLY A 417 40.20 -61.26 17.09
N VAL A 418 39.65 -61.89 18.14
CA VAL A 418 38.19 -61.85 18.43
C VAL A 418 37.69 -60.45 18.81
N LEU A 419 38.58 -59.60 19.34
CA LEU A 419 38.31 -58.25 19.85
C LEU A 419 38.10 -57.21 18.74
N PHE A 420 38.47 -57.53 17.50
CA PHE A 420 38.44 -56.62 16.36
C PHE A 420 37.13 -56.75 15.55
N PRO A 421 36.65 -55.67 14.88
CA PRO A 421 35.39 -55.70 14.13
C PRO A 421 35.43 -56.68 12.95
N THR A 422 36.52 -56.69 12.17
CA THR A 422 36.75 -57.63 11.07
C THR A 422 38.15 -58.24 11.09
N VAL A 423 38.39 -59.26 10.25
CA VAL A 423 39.69 -59.92 10.10
C VAL A 423 40.74 -58.98 9.48
N ASP A 424 40.32 -58.02 8.65
CA ASP A 424 41.25 -57.05 8.04
C ASP A 424 41.56 -55.88 8.99
N ASP A 425 40.63 -55.49 9.87
CA ASP A 425 40.93 -54.56 10.98
C ASP A 425 41.97 -55.15 11.93
N TYR A 426 41.85 -56.45 12.24
CA TYR A 426 42.82 -57.20 13.05
C TYR A 426 44.19 -57.23 12.39
N ARG A 427 44.27 -57.57 11.10
CA ARG A 427 45.53 -57.55 10.34
C ARG A 427 46.17 -56.17 10.34
N GLN A 428 45.43 -55.12 10.01
CA GLN A 428 45.97 -53.76 9.98
C GLN A 428 46.38 -53.24 11.35
N GLY A 429 45.69 -53.62 12.43
CA GLY A 429 46.09 -53.31 13.79
C GLY A 429 47.37 -54.03 14.19
N LEU A 430 47.48 -55.32 13.82
CA LEU A 430 48.62 -56.15 14.17
C LEU A 430 49.88 -55.83 13.35
N ASP A 431 49.75 -55.55 12.05
CA ASP A 431 50.86 -55.09 11.20
C ASP A 431 51.41 -53.73 11.69
N ALA A 432 50.54 -52.83 12.16
CA ALA A 432 50.94 -51.56 12.76
C ALA A 432 51.63 -51.73 14.13
N ALA A 433 51.10 -52.65 14.96
CA ALA A 433 51.67 -53.01 16.26
C ALA A 433 53.05 -53.65 16.13
N ASP A 434 53.17 -54.76 15.39
CA ASP A 434 54.41 -55.51 15.22
C ASP A 434 55.52 -54.60 14.65
N ALA A 435 55.18 -53.69 13.73
CA ALA A 435 56.12 -52.73 13.16
C ALA A 435 56.67 -51.68 14.16
N VAL A 436 56.00 -51.43 15.29
CA VAL A 436 56.49 -50.54 16.36
C VAL A 436 57.17 -51.35 17.47
N LEU A 437 56.57 -52.47 17.87
CA LEU A 437 57.04 -53.33 18.96
C LEU A 437 58.35 -54.05 18.64
N ALA A 438 58.54 -54.52 17.40
CA ALA A 438 59.83 -55.09 16.94
C ALA A 438 60.96 -54.04 16.80
N ARG A 439 60.68 -52.77 17.10
CA ARG A 439 61.68 -51.70 17.27
C ARG A 439 61.80 -51.21 18.72
N GLY A 440 61.17 -51.92 19.67
CA GLY A 440 61.20 -51.60 21.11
C GLY A 440 60.43 -50.34 21.52
N GLY A 441 59.60 -49.79 20.63
CA GLY A 441 58.78 -48.60 20.91
C GLY A 441 57.48 -48.96 21.63
N ASP A 442 56.92 -47.99 22.35
CA ASP A 442 55.54 -48.06 22.84
C ASP A 442 54.57 -47.77 21.69
N PHE A 443 53.59 -48.66 21.50
CA PHE A 443 52.52 -48.49 20.52
C PHE A 443 51.31 -47.81 21.18
N ALA A 444 50.68 -46.83 20.51
CA ALA A 444 49.44 -46.22 20.97
C ALA A 444 48.61 -45.67 19.79
N GLU A 445 47.30 -45.97 19.76
CA GLU A 445 46.34 -45.42 18.79
C GLU A 445 44.91 -45.42 19.34
N GLU A 446 44.01 -44.58 18.78
CA GLU A 446 42.57 -44.70 18.99
C GLU A 446 41.95 -45.48 17.81
N ARG A 447 41.36 -46.67 18.07
CA ARG A 447 40.71 -47.52 17.05
C ARG A 447 39.33 -48.00 17.54
N GLN A 448 38.45 -48.39 16.62
CA GLN A 448 37.23 -49.11 16.99
C GLN A 448 37.51 -50.59 17.30
N PHE A 449 36.98 -51.05 18.43
CA PHE A 449 36.99 -52.45 18.85
C PHE A 449 35.57 -52.97 19.03
N ARG A 450 35.42 -54.29 19.06
CA ARG A 450 34.13 -55.00 19.13
C ARG A 450 34.00 -55.76 20.45
N ARG A 451 32.86 -55.59 21.13
CA ARG A 451 32.51 -56.33 22.36
C ARG A 451 31.85 -57.67 22.03
N ARG A 452 31.72 -58.55 23.04
CA ARG A 452 31.18 -59.92 22.91
C ARG A 452 29.76 -60.00 22.34
N ASP A 453 28.96 -58.92 22.46
CA ASP A 453 27.61 -58.80 21.91
C ASP A 453 27.58 -58.32 20.44
N GLY A 454 28.73 -57.96 19.87
CA GLY A 454 28.87 -57.40 18.53
C GLY A 454 28.86 -55.87 18.46
N SER A 455 28.66 -55.16 19.57
CA SER A 455 28.69 -53.69 19.61
C SER A 455 30.11 -53.14 19.38
N LEU A 456 30.19 -51.95 18.76
CA LEU A 456 31.45 -51.26 18.46
C LEU A 456 31.63 -50.04 19.37
N PHE A 457 32.86 -49.80 19.83
CA PHE A 457 33.22 -48.63 20.64
C PHE A 457 34.62 -48.11 20.29
N TRP A 458 34.87 -46.82 20.55
CA TRP A 458 36.17 -46.20 20.33
C TRP A 458 37.06 -46.39 21.54
N CYS A 459 38.20 -47.06 21.33
CA CYS A 459 39.15 -47.37 22.38
C CYS A 459 40.52 -46.78 22.05
N SER A 460 41.11 -46.04 22.99
CA SER A 460 42.54 -45.80 23.00
C SER A 460 43.22 -47.08 23.46
N VAL A 461 43.90 -47.76 22.53
CA VAL A 461 44.74 -48.92 22.81
C VAL A 461 46.20 -48.48 22.90
N SER A 462 46.91 -48.96 23.91
CA SER A 462 48.36 -48.80 24.06
C SER A 462 48.98 -50.17 24.39
N GLY A 463 50.20 -50.42 23.94
CA GLY A 463 50.85 -51.72 24.08
C GLY A 463 52.37 -51.66 24.06
N ARG A 464 53.00 -52.56 24.83
CA ARG A 464 54.46 -52.71 24.91
C ARG A 464 54.87 -54.17 25.02
N ALA A 465 55.92 -54.57 24.31
CA ALA A 465 56.58 -55.86 24.48
C ALA A 465 57.40 -55.89 25.78
N LEU A 466 57.43 -57.04 26.45
CA LEU A 466 58.29 -57.29 27.62
C LEU A 466 59.72 -57.66 27.21
N ASP A 467 59.88 -58.36 26.08
CA ASP A 467 61.15 -58.61 25.39
C ASP A 467 61.09 -57.97 23.99
N PRO A 468 61.85 -56.89 23.72
CA PRO A 468 61.91 -56.26 22.40
C PRO A 468 62.55 -57.12 21.30
N GLU A 469 63.41 -58.09 21.64
CA GLU A 469 64.02 -59.00 20.64
C GLU A 469 63.06 -60.13 20.24
N HIS A 470 62.09 -60.47 21.10
CA HIS A 470 61.05 -61.46 20.83
C HIS A 470 59.65 -60.96 21.25
N PRO A 471 59.05 -59.97 20.55
CA PRO A 471 57.79 -59.36 20.96
C PRO A 471 56.63 -60.34 21.18
N ASP A 472 56.58 -61.42 20.39
CA ASP A 472 55.58 -62.49 20.53
C ASP A 472 55.71 -63.30 21.83
N HIS A 473 56.85 -63.28 22.54
CA HIS A 473 57.03 -64.02 23.80
C HIS A 473 56.33 -63.39 25.01
N GLY A 474 55.88 -62.13 24.91
CA GLY A 474 55.10 -61.47 25.96
C GLY A 474 54.94 -59.97 25.71
N SER A 475 53.70 -59.48 25.72
CA SER A 475 53.37 -58.05 25.60
C SER A 475 52.18 -57.68 26.50
N ILE A 476 52.23 -56.50 27.12
CA ILE A 476 51.14 -55.96 27.94
C ILE A 476 50.45 -54.85 27.16
N TRP A 477 49.11 -54.86 27.21
CA TRP A 477 48.25 -53.94 26.49
C TRP A 477 47.22 -53.32 27.43
N VAL A 478 46.88 -52.05 27.18
CA VAL A 478 45.99 -51.22 27.99
C VAL A 478 44.95 -50.58 27.08
N TYR A 479 43.68 -50.71 27.45
CA TYR A 479 42.52 -50.33 26.65
C TYR A 479 41.61 -49.37 27.42
N ALA A 480 41.42 -48.16 26.91
CA ALA A 480 40.59 -47.11 27.50
C ALA A 480 39.43 -46.72 26.57
N ASP A 481 38.18 -46.78 27.04
CA ASP A 481 37.05 -46.20 26.29
C ASP A 481 37.13 -44.67 26.36
N VAL A 482 37.25 -44.02 25.20
CA VAL A 482 37.42 -42.55 25.09
C VAL A 482 36.15 -41.85 24.62
N THR A 483 35.07 -42.61 24.40
CA THR A 483 33.83 -42.13 23.79
C THR A 483 33.22 -40.96 24.57
N GLN A 484 33.28 -40.99 25.91
CA GLN A 484 32.69 -39.96 26.76
C GLN A 484 33.60 -38.73 26.96
N ARG A 485 34.94 -38.84 26.78
CA ARG A 485 35.84 -37.67 26.77
C ARG A 485 35.63 -36.82 25.51
N ARG A 486 35.35 -37.46 24.37
CA ARG A 486 34.82 -36.78 23.17
C ARG A 486 33.33 -36.41 23.27
N GLN A 487 32.75 -36.57 24.46
CA GLN A 487 31.53 -35.92 24.92
C GLN A 487 31.81 -35.05 26.16
N ALA A 488 33.09 -34.66 26.36
CA ALA A 488 33.61 -33.86 27.47
C ALA A 488 34.80 -32.92 27.08
N GLU A 489 34.95 -32.49 25.80
CA GLU A 489 35.99 -31.50 25.38
C GLU A 489 35.44 -30.20 24.74
N GLU A 490 34.12 -30.01 24.86
CA GLU A 490 33.29 -29.09 24.13
C GLU A 490 32.08 -28.54 24.97
N LYS A 491 32.15 -28.24 26.30
CA LYS A 491 31.10 -27.53 27.18
C LYS A 491 31.37 -26.07 27.50
N LEU A 492 32.43 -25.42 27.02
CA LEU A 492 32.77 -24.06 27.53
C LEU A 492 33.01 -22.92 26.50
N ARG A 493 32.69 -23.10 25.20
CA ARG A 493 32.70 -22.01 24.18
C ARG A 493 31.42 -21.16 24.03
N LEU A 494 30.21 -21.66 23.65
CA LEU A 494 28.98 -20.82 23.65
C LEU A 494 28.91 -20.00 24.93
N SER A 495 28.98 -20.61 26.09
CA SER A 495 28.93 -19.95 27.40
C SER A 495 29.80 -18.70 27.50
N ALA A 496 31.10 -18.80 27.19
CA ALA A 496 31.97 -17.64 27.15
C ALA A 496 31.54 -16.67 26.03
N THR A 497 31.27 -17.20 24.84
CA THR A 497 31.01 -16.42 23.62
C THR A 497 29.62 -15.73 23.59
N VAL A 498 28.60 -16.27 24.27
CA VAL A 498 27.24 -15.73 24.44
C VAL A 498 27.33 -14.41 25.17
N LEU A 499 28.21 -14.38 26.17
CA LEU A 499 28.43 -13.24 27.03
C LEU A 499 29.34 -12.20 26.43
N GLU A 500 30.18 -12.61 25.48
CA GLU A 500 30.91 -11.74 24.55
C GLU A 500 30.00 -11.06 23.52
N HIS A 501 28.71 -11.41 23.49
CA HIS A 501 27.75 -10.99 22.45
C HIS A 501 26.48 -10.32 23.01
N ILE A 502 26.42 -9.97 24.31
CA ILE A 502 25.34 -9.13 24.88
C ILE A 502 25.61 -7.64 24.59
N ALA A 503 24.57 -6.92 24.13
CA ALA A 503 24.68 -5.56 23.61
C ALA A 503 24.41 -4.42 24.63
N ASP A 504 23.72 -4.66 25.75
CA ASP A 504 23.44 -3.63 26.76
C ASP A 504 24.67 -3.33 27.60
N GLY A 505 24.96 -2.06 27.87
CA GLY A 505 26.08 -1.65 28.72
C GLY A 505 25.76 -1.90 30.20
N VAL A 506 26.74 -2.28 31.00
CA VAL A 506 26.54 -2.38 32.45
C VAL A 506 27.81 -1.98 33.17
N MET A 507 27.65 -1.29 34.30
CA MET A 507 28.69 -1.07 35.31
C MET A 507 28.26 -1.54 36.70
N VAL A 508 29.24 -1.85 37.52
CA VAL A 508 29.16 -2.08 38.96
C VAL A 508 29.83 -0.92 39.64
N ILE A 509 29.21 -0.37 40.69
CA ILE A 509 29.79 0.69 41.50
C ILE A 509 29.79 0.31 42.98
N ASP A 510 30.80 0.75 43.74
CA ASP A 510 30.82 0.58 45.21
C ASP A 510 29.88 1.56 45.93
N VAL A 511 29.73 1.41 47.24
CA VAL A 511 29.00 2.35 48.13
C VAL A 511 29.55 3.79 48.17
N HIS A 512 30.64 4.07 47.47
CA HIS A 512 31.23 5.40 47.30
C HIS A 512 31.13 5.89 45.85
N GLY A 513 30.35 5.19 45.00
CA GLY A 513 30.10 5.54 43.62
C GLY A 513 31.23 5.22 42.65
N ARG A 514 32.24 4.42 43.03
CA ARG A 514 33.39 4.07 42.18
C ARG A 514 33.14 2.80 41.38
N ILE A 515 33.47 2.82 40.09
CA ILE A 515 33.32 1.67 39.20
C ILE A 515 34.28 0.54 39.63
N VAL A 516 33.75 -0.68 39.74
CA VAL A 516 34.51 -1.89 40.11
C VAL A 516 34.63 -2.87 38.93
N ALA A 517 33.56 -2.98 38.13
CA ALA A 517 33.40 -3.97 37.06
C ALA A 517 32.31 -3.54 36.07
N THR A 518 32.16 -4.21 34.93
CA THR A 518 31.34 -3.78 33.78
C THR A 518 31.13 -4.95 32.76
N ASN A 519 30.32 -4.83 31.69
CA ASN A 519 30.00 -5.96 30.75
C ASN A 519 31.04 -6.15 29.60
N PRO A 520 30.72 -6.52 28.33
CA PRO A 520 31.58 -6.20 27.17
C PRO A 520 31.19 -4.93 26.35
N ALA A 521 29.94 -4.48 26.41
CA ALA A 521 29.39 -3.40 25.57
C ALA A 521 29.59 -1.97 26.13
N PHE A 522 30.04 -1.81 27.38
CA PHE A 522 30.22 -0.50 28.02
C PHE A 522 31.10 0.46 27.17
N THR A 523 32.12 0.01 26.41
CA THR A 523 32.83 0.88 25.41
C THR A 523 31.93 1.25 24.26
N GLN A 524 31.26 0.25 23.71
CA GLN A 524 30.48 0.38 22.49
C GLN A 524 29.38 1.44 22.67
N ILE A 525 28.94 1.63 23.93
CA ILE A 525 28.08 2.72 24.36
C ILE A 525 28.86 3.96 24.81
N THR A 526 29.77 3.89 25.78
CA THR A 526 30.31 5.10 26.45
C THR A 526 31.65 5.62 25.90
N GLY A 527 32.31 4.87 25.03
CA GLY A 527 33.44 5.34 24.20
C GLY A 527 34.80 5.43 24.88
N HIS A 528 34.91 5.04 26.15
CA HIS A 528 36.20 4.75 26.79
C HIS A 528 36.39 3.17 26.85
N THR A 529 37.51 2.50 27.25
CA THR A 529 37.77 1.00 27.23
C THR A 529 38.09 0.31 28.63
N GLU A 530 38.88 -0.71 29.00
CA GLU A 530 38.78 -1.31 30.42
C GLU A 530 39.38 -0.52 31.64
N ARG A 531 40.70 -0.33 31.71
CA ARG A 531 41.51 0.18 32.85
C ARG A 531 41.38 1.63 33.36
N GLU A 532 41.27 2.69 32.54
CA GLU A 532 41.04 4.09 33.00
C GLU A 532 39.74 4.31 33.83
N ALA A 533 38.82 3.34 33.94
CA ALA A 533 37.49 3.54 34.54
C ALA A 533 37.29 2.82 35.86
N VAL A 534 37.75 1.58 35.99
CA VAL A 534 37.76 0.89 37.28
C VAL A 534 38.57 1.71 38.28
N GLY A 535 37.99 1.96 39.45
CA GLY A 535 38.52 2.87 40.48
C GLY A 535 38.09 4.34 40.36
N THR A 536 37.58 4.79 39.20
CA THR A 536 37.01 6.14 39.02
C THR A 536 35.55 6.22 39.47
N HIS A 537 35.04 7.42 39.73
CA HIS A 537 33.63 7.60 40.09
C HIS A 537 32.75 7.53 38.85
N SER A 538 31.60 6.85 38.97
CA SER A 538 30.51 6.73 37.98
C SER A 538 29.99 8.04 37.36
N ASN A 539 30.42 9.19 37.84
CA ASN A 539 30.10 10.50 37.27
C ASN A 539 30.94 10.85 36.02
N LEU A 540 31.85 10.00 35.57
CA LEU A 540 32.72 10.29 34.42
C LEU A 540 31.99 10.36 33.07
N THR A 541 30.84 9.71 32.93
CA THR A 541 29.93 9.85 31.78
C THR A 541 28.95 11.03 31.94
N ARG A 542 28.95 11.73 33.08
CA ARG A 542 27.90 12.71 33.40
C ARG A 542 28.00 13.97 32.53
N ARG A 543 26.83 14.47 32.11
CA ARG A 543 26.69 15.81 31.54
C ARG A 543 27.00 16.90 32.59
N THR A 544 27.27 18.10 32.10
CA THR A 544 27.63 19.26 32.93
C THR A 544 26.58 20.35 32.70
N GLY A 545 25.54 20.37 33.52
CA GLY A 545 24.41 21.30 33.45
C GLY A 545 23.83 21.64 34.82
N ALA A 546 22.97 22.67 34.90
CA ALA A 546 22.41 23.15 36.16
C ALA A 546 21.27 22.26 36.70
N ASP A 547 20.46 21.67 35.81
CA ASP A 547 19.29 20.87 36.19
C ASP A 547 19.65 19.45 36.69
N ASP A 548 20.83 18.93 36.29
CA ASP A 548 21.28 17.56 36.58
C ASP A 548 21.45 17.29 38.10
N GLY A 549 21.67 18.34 38.91
CA GLY A 549 21.91 18.21 40.35
C GLY A 549 20.70 17.71 41.14
N VAL A 550 19.52 18.30 40.89
CA VAL A 550 18.28 17.99 41.64
C VAL A 550 17.79 16.58 41.33
N PHE A 551 17.89 16.16 40.07
CA PHE A 551 17.50 14.81 39.65
C PHE A 551 18.42 13.73 40.22
N HIS A 552 19.71 14.04 40.38
CA HIS A 552 20.69 13.13 40.97
C HIS A 552 20.51 12.98 42.49
N GLU A 553 20.15 14.04 43.24
CA GLU A 553 19.80 13.91 44.66
C GLU A 553 18.55 13.04 44.87
N ALA A 554 17.54 13.17 44.01
CA ALA A 554 16.35 12.30 44.04
C ALA A 554 16.70 10.82 43.78
N LEU A 555 17.53 10.53 42.76
CA LEU A 555 17.99 9.18 42.43
C LEU A 555 18.67 8.47 43.63
N TRP A 556 19.52 9.19 44.39
CA TRP A 556 20.20 8.60 45.54
C TRP A 556 19.30 8.52 46.79
N ALA A 557 18.27 9.36 46.91
CA ALA A 557 17.23 9.21 47.93
C ALA A 557 16.37 7.97 47.67
N ASP A 558 15.87 7.79 46.44
CA ASP A 558 15.09 6.61 46.02
C ASP A 558 15.88 5.31 46.23
N LEU A 559 17.18 5.30 45.90
CA LEU A 559 18.07 4.15 46.12
C LEU A 559 18.36 3.88 47.60
N ALA A 560 18.36 4.90 48.45
CA ALA A 560 18.53 4.73 49.90
C ALA A 560 17.25 4.20 50.58
N GLU A 561 16.07 4.61 50.12
CA GLU A 561 14.79 4.18 50.69
C GLU A 561 14.33 2.81 50.15
N THR A 562 14.52 2.54 48.85
CA THR A 562 13.94 1.34 48.19
C THR A 562 14.97 0.31 47.73
N GLY A 563 16.25 0.69 47.59
CA GLY A 563 17.28 -0.16 46.99
C GLY A 563 17.16 -0.38 45.47
N PHE A 564 16.24 0.31 44.78
CA PHE A 564 16.06 0.18 43.33
C PHE A 564 15.72 1.54 42.70
N TRP A 565 16.35 1.86 41.57
CA TRP A 565 15.97 3.03 40.77
C TRP A 565 16.00 2.72 39.28
N ARG A 566 15.11 3.35 38.52
CA ARG A 566 15.02 3.16 37.06
C ARG A 566 14.49 4.42 36.39
N GLY A 567 15.18 4.91 35.37
CA GLY A 567 14.78 6.12 34.64
C GLY A 567 15.69 6.47 33.47
N GLU A 568 15.39 7.60 32.83
CA GLU A 568 16.17 8.14 31.72
C GLU A 568 17.21 9.16 32.22
N LEU A 569 18.45 9.06 31.75
CA LEU A 569 19.54 10.01 32.03
C LEU A 569 20.20 10.48 30.73
N ARG A 570 20.69 11.72 30.71
CA ARG A 570 21.42 12.28 29.55
C ARG A 570 22.92 12.35 29.85
N ASN A 571 23.61 11.28 29.50
CA ASN A 571 25.05 11.13 29.68
C ASN A 571 25.82 11.51 28.40
N ARG A 572 27.15 11.39 28.45
CA ARG A 572 28.09 11.80 27.41
C ARG A 572 29.22 10.77 27.29
N ARG A 573 29.55 10.37 26.06
CA ARG A 573 30.64 9.44 25.74
C ARG A 573 32.01 10.14 25.78
N LYS A 574 33.12 9.39 25.76
CA LYS A 574 34.52 9.93 25.75
C LYS A 574 34.77 10.99 24.69
N ASN A 575 34.18 10.80 23.50
CA ASN A 575 34.33 11.69 22.34
C ASN A 575 33.58 13.03 22.48
N GLY A 576 32.79 13.23 23.55
CA GLY A 576 31.98 14.42 23.78
C GLY A 576 30.52 14.32 23.29
N GLU A 577 30.15 13.24 22.60
CA GLU A 577 28.80 12.95 22.10
C GLU A 577 27.84 12.69 23.26
N ALA A 578 26.67 13.33 23.26
CA ALA A 578 25.62 13.09 24.25
C ALA A 578 24.74 11.91 23.84
N TYR A 579 24.39 11.04 24.79
CA TYR A 579 23.48 9.91 24.57
C TYR A 579 22.39 9.88 25.65
N LEU A 580 21.24 9.29 25.30
CA LEU A 580 20.14 9.02 26.22
C LEU A 580 20.28 7.59 26.75
N GLU A 581 20.48 7.50 28.06
CA GLU A 581 20.69 6.28 28.80
C GLU A 581 19.39 5.83 29.45
N TRP A 582 18.95 4.60 29.19
CA TRP A 582 17.93 3.96 30.03
C TRP A 582 18.64 3.22 31.15
N LEU A 583 18.77 3.83 32.33
CA LEU A 583 19.49 3.26 33.46
C LEU A 583 18.54 2.53 34.40
N THR A 584 18.93 1.33 34.82
CA THR A 584 18.37 0.60 35.95
C THR A 584 19.48 0.34 36.97
N VAL A 585 19.29 0.80 38.21
CA VAL A 585 20.21 0.63 39.33
C VAL A 585 19.58 -0.28 40.37
N SER A 586 20.22 -1.41 40.65
CA SER A 586 19.84 -2.32 41.73
C SER A 586 20.90 -2.27 42.83
N ALA A 587 20.49 -1.99 44.06
CA ALA A 587 21.34 -2.09 45.23
C ALA A 587 21.66 -3.55 45.54
N VAL A 588 22.92 -3.79 45.87
CA VAL A 588 23.48 -5.11 46.19
C VAL A 588 23.66 -5.19 47.68
N ARG A 589 23.17 -6.25 48.32
CA ARG A 589 23.27 -6.43 49.77
C ARG A 589 24.05 -7.70 50.11
N ASP A 590 24.76 -7.68 51.23
CA ASP A 590 25.39 -8.86 51.81
C ASP A 590 24.45 -9.63 52.76
N ASP A 591 24.97 -10.70 53.36
CA ASP A 591 24.31 -11.53 54.38
C ASP A 591 23.69 -10.75 55.57
N HIS A 592 24.05 -9.47 55.76
CA HIS A 592 23.60 -8.61 56.86
C HIS A 592 22.63 -7.50 56.40
N ASP A 593 22.09 -7.59 55.18
CA ASP A 593 21.26 -6.59 54.49
C ASP A 593 22.00 -5.26 54.21
N ALA A 594 23.30 -5.17 54.47
CA ALA A 594 24.10 -3.98 54.23
C ALA A 594 24.45 -3.86 52.74
N VAL A 595 24.29 -2.67 52.17
CA VAL A 595 24.61 -2.45 50.76
C VAL A 595 26.13 -2.53 50.55
N THR A 596 26.59 -3.32 49.57
CA THR A 596 28.01 -3.47 49.21
C THR A 596 28.37 -2.77 47.90
N HIS A 597 27.46 -2.83 46.93
CA HIS A 597 27.62 -2.32 45.57
C HIS A 597 26.25 -1.86 45.02
N TYR A 598 26.27 -1.32 43.81
CA TYR A 598 25.08 -1.19 42.96
C TYR A 598 25.42 -1.68 41.55
N VAL A 599 24.49 -2.39 40.91
CA VAL A 599 24.62 -2.73 39.48
C VAL A 599 23.76 -1.78 38.66
N CYS A 600 24.42 -1.11 37.73
CA CYS A 600 23.88 -0.13 36.81
C CYS A 600 23.81 -0.76 35.42
N VAL A 601 22.69 -1.40 35.09
CA VAL A 601 22.39 -1.94 33.75
C VAL A 601 21.80 -0.82 32.91
N PHE A 602 22.34 -0.57 31.72
CA PHE A 602 21.85 0.50 30.86
C PHE A 602 21.96 0.24 29.36
N SER A 603 20.92 0.66 28.65
CA SER A 603 20.86 0.63 27.18
C SER A 603 21.07 2.03 26.62
N ASP A 604 21.80 2.14 25.50
CA ASP A 604 21.79 3.35 24.67
C ASP A 604 20.47 3.43 23.92
N ILE A 605 19.47 4.06 24.53
CA ILE A 605 18.17 4.26 23.90
C ILE A 605 18.16 5.46 22.94
N THR A 606 19.30 6.12 22.68
CA THR A 606 19.34 7.30 21.77
C THR A 606 18.73 6.96 20.42
N LYS A 607 19.18 5.88 19.77
CA LYS A 607 18.65 5.46 18.46
C LYS A 607 17.20 4.98 18.51
N VAL A 608 16.75 4.45 19.66
CA VAL A 608 15.36 4.02 19.87
C VAL A 608 14.45 5.24 20.03
N LYS A 609 14.88 6.21 20.83
CA LYS A 609 14.19 7.49 21.06
C LYS A 609 14.18 8.33 19.78
N GLU A 610 15.32 8.48 19.10
CA GLU A 610 15.40 9.11 17.77
C GLU A 610 14.51 8.42 16.75
N SER A 611 14.42 7.08 16.76
CA SER A 611 13.51 6.35 15.88
C SER A 611 12.04 6.52 16.29
N GLN A 612 11.73 6.67 17.57
CA GLN A 612 10.39 6.95 18.07
C GLN A 612 9.98 8.38 17.72
N ASP A 613 10.79 9.38 18.08
CA ASP A 613 10.62 10.79 17.73
C ASP A 613 10.52 10.97 16.20
N LYS A 614 11.27 10.19 15.42
CA LYS A 614 11.17 10.17 13.95
C LYS A 614 9.91 9.46 13.43
N LEU A 615 9.42 8.40 14.09
CA LEU A 615 8.13 7.78 13.75
C LEU A 615 6.96 8.71 14.10
N ASP A 616 7.01 9.38 15.25
CA ASP A 616 6.03 10.36 15.68
C ASP A 616 6.06 11.61 14.77
N HIS A 617 7.25 12.05 14.34
CA HIS A 617 7.39 13.08 13.30
C HIS A 617 6.82 12.60 11.96
N LEU A 618 7.09 11.36 11.52
CA LEU A 618 6.50 10.80 10.28
C LEU A 618 4.98 10.59 10.38
N ALA A 619 4.43 10.38 11.58
CA ALA A 619 2.99 10.30 11.80
C ALA A 619 2.30 11.67 11.68
N HIS A 620 3.01 12.77 11.93
CA HIS A 620 2.47 14.13 11.97
C HIS A 620 2.96 15.06 10.84
N HIS A 621 3.98 14.66 10.07
CA HIS A 621 4.59 15.42 8.98
C HIS A 621 4.64 14.60 7.67
N ASP A 622 4.72 15.30 6.54
CA ASP A 622 4.94 14.74 5.21
C ASP A 622 6.42 14.35 5.03
N PRO A 623 6.74 13.08 4.66
CA PRO A 623 8.12 12.59 4.60
C PRO A 623 8.97 13.22 3.50
N LEU A 624 8.36 13.86 2.50
CA LEU A 624 9.07 14.48 1.38
C LEU A 624 9.47 15.93 1.69
N THR A 625 8.51 16.73 2.19
CA THR A 625 8.66 18.18 2.39
C THR A 625 8.98 18.57 3.84
N GLY A 626 8.79 17.67 4.81
CA GLY A 626 8.95 17.96 6.24
C GLY A 626 7.85 18.82 6.85
N LEU A 627 6.91 19.34 6.05
CA LEU A 627 5.75 20.09 6.52
C LEU A 627 4.81 19.21 7.35
N PRO A 628 4.02 19.78 8.28
CA PRO A 628 2.84 19.12 8.84
C PRO A 628 2.00 18.39 7.78
N ASN A 629 1.53 17.18 8.11
CA ASN A 629 0.62 16.43 7.25
C ASN A 629 -0.85 16.72 7.61
N ARG A 630 -1.78 16.05 6.91
CA ARG A 630 -3.24 16.18 7.13
C ARG A 630 -3.66 15.96 8.59
N LEU A 631 -3.03 15.07 9.34
CA LEU A 631 -3.40 14.80 10.75
C LEU A 631 -3.04 15.99 11.64
N LEU A 632 -1.79 16.45 11.60
CA LEU A 632 -1.32 17.59 12.40
C LEU A 632 -1.99 18.92 11.98
N PHE A 633 -2.33 19.07 10.69
CA PHE A 633 -3.10 20.23 10.23
C PHE A 633 -4.52 20.27 10.84
N HIS A 634 -5.24 19.15 10.82
CA HIS A 634 -6.58 19.07 11.40
C HIS A 634 -6.56 19.35 12.91
N ASP A 635 -5.59 18.80 13.65
CA ASP A 635 -5.42 19.07 15.08
C ASP A 635 -5.17 20.56 15.36
N ARG A 636 -4.20 21.17 14.68
CA ARG A 636 -3.89 22.61 14.81
C ARG A 636 -5.09 23.48 14.44
N LEU A 637 -5.81 23.17 13.37
CA LEU A 637 -7.01 23.90 12.97
C LEU A 637 -8.13 23.78 14.01
N GLN A 638 -8.36 22.59 14.57
CA GLN A 638 -9.34 22.40 15.64
C GLN A 638 -8.97 23.23 16.88
N HIS A 639 -7.70 23.23 17.28
CA HIS A 639 -7.19 24.05 18.39
C HIS A 639 -7.31 25.57 18.09
N ALA A 640 -6.96 26.01 16.89
CA ALA A 640 -7.07 27.39 16.44
C ALA A 640 -8.53 27.88 16.40
N MET A 641 -9.48 27.04 15.94
CA MET A 641 -10.91 27.36 15.95
C MET A 641 -11.44 27.50 17.38
N VAL A 642 -11.09 26.58 18.30
CA VAL A 642 -11.50 26.67 19.72
C VAL A 642 -10.89 27.89 20.41
N ARG A 643 -9.65 28.26 20.09
CA ARG A 643 -9.00 29.51 20.55
C ARG A 643 -9.72 30.75 20.01
N SER A 644 -9.96 30.80 18.70
CA SER A 644 -10.58 31.93 18.01
C SER A 644 -12.02 32.17 18.45
N ALA A 645 -12.79 31.11 18.68
CA ALA A 645 -14.15 31.17 19.24
C ALA A 645 -14.20 31.84 20.62
N ARG A 646 -13.20 31.58 21.48
CA ARG A 646 -13.10 32.18 22.82
C ARG A 646 -12.59 33.62 22.80
N ALA A 647 -11.70 33.94 21.85
CA ALA A 647 -11.11 35.26 21.69
C ALA A 647 -11.95 36.22 20.81
N ASN A 648 -13.04 35.73 20.21
CA ASN A 648 -13.82 36.41 19.17
C ASN A 648 -12.94 36.95 18.02
N ARG A 649 -12.08 36.08 17.48
CA ARG A 649 -11.17 36.37 16.37
C ARG A 649 -11.52 35.55 15.13
N GLN A 650 -11.02 35.97 13.98
CA GLN A 650 -11.16 35.24 12.71
C GLN A 650 -9.85 34.49 12.38
N LEU A 651 -9.99 33.40 11.64
CA LEU A 651 -8.89 32.67 11.02
C LEU A 651 -9.24 32.37 9.56
N ALA A 652 -8.23 32.13 8.73
CA ALA A 652 -8.40 31.78 7.32
C ALA A 652 -7.76 30.42 7.03
N VAL A 653 -8.44 29.62 6.19
CA VAL A 653 -7.88 28.42 5.59
C VAL A 653 -7.69 28.69 4.10
N MET A 654 -6.49 28.42 3.58
CA MET A 654 -6.17 28.48 2.16
C MET A 654 -5.79 27.12 1.62
N PHE A 655 -6.54 26.61 0.65
CA PHE A 655 -6.17 25.43 -0.13
C PHE A 655 -5.33 25.87 -1.34
N ILE A 656 -4.21 25.21 -1.61
CA ILE A 656 -3.24 25.57 -2.65
C ILE A 656 -2.93 24.31 -3.46
N ASP A 657 -2.91 24.44 -4.78
CA ASP A 657 -2.62 23.33 -5.70
C ASP A 657 -1.70 23.81 -6.82
N LEU A 658 -0.72 22.97 -7.19
CA LEU A 658 0.28 23.28 -8.21
C LEU A 658 -0.20 22.92 -9.62
N ASP A 659 -0.50 23.94 -10.41
CA ASP A 659 -1.04 23.81 -11.74
C ASP A 659 -0.11 23.01 -12.66
N ARG A 660 -0.67 21.98 -13.31
CA ARG A 660 0.03 21.09 -14.25
C ARG A 660 1.22 20.32 -13.63
N PHE A 661 1.34 20.21 -12.31
CA PHE A 661 2.44 19.46 -11.66
C PHE A 661 2.55 17.99 -12.13
N LYS A 662 1.42 17.34 -12.46
CA LYS A 662 1.45 16.02 -13.13
C LYS A 662 2.27 16.02 -14.43
N THR A 663 2.22 17.07 -15.25
CA THR A 663 3.00 17.18 -16.48
C THR A 663 4.50 17.21 -16.19
N VAL A 664 4.93 17.86 -15.10
CA VAL A 664 6.35 17.84 -14.65
C VAL A 664 6.77 16.42 -14.30
N ASN A 665 5.94 15.67 -13.55
CA ASN A 665 6.19 14.26 -13.24
C ASN A 665 6.23 13.35 -14.48
N ASP A 666 5.27 13.52 -15.40
CA ASP A 666 5.16 12.69 -16.60
C ASP A 666 6.32 12.95 -17.58
N THR A 667 6.84 14.19 -17.63
CA THR A 667 7.88 14.61 -18.59
C THR A 667 9.31 14.45 -18.04
N LEU A 668 9.55 14.86 -16.79
CA LEU A 668 10.89 14.89 -16.17
C LEU A 668 11.09 13.77 -15.12
N GLY A 669 10.05 12.98 -14.85
CA GLY A 669 10.07 11.89 -13.89
C GLY A 669 9.91 12.36 -12.44
N HIS A 670 9.37 11.48 -11.59
CA HIS A 670 8.99 11.81 -10.20
C HIS A 670 10.10 12.46 -9.36
N HIS A 671 11.37 12.13 -9.58
CA HIS A 671 12.48 12.75 -8.84
C HIS A 671 12.59 14.27 -9.00
N VAL A 672 12.30 14.82 -10.19
CA VAL A 672 12.29 16.28 -10.41
C VAL A 672 11.03 16.90 -9.79
N GLY A 673 9.89 16.21 -9.87
CA GLY A 673 8.67 16.61 -9.17
C GLY A 673 8.83 16.66 -7.64
N ASP A 674 9.55 15.69 -7.07
CA ASP A 674 9.81 15.59 -5.64
C ASP A 674 10.72 16.72 -5.12
N GLU A 675 11.76 17.09 -5.87
CA GLU A 675 12.61 18.25 -5.53
C GLU A 675 11.89 19.60 -5.78
N LEU A 676 11.06 19.70 -6.83
CA LEU A 676 10.18 20.85 -7.06
C LEU A 676 9.23 21.07 -5.87
N LEU A 677 8.62 19.99 -5.34
CA LEU A 677 7.75 20.07 -4.16
C LEU A 677 8.48 20.55 -2.90
N LYS A 678 9.76 20.15 -2.70
CA LYS A 678 10.59 20.65 -1.59
C LYS A 678 10.92 22.13 -1.73
N GLN A 679 11.32 22.56 -2.93
CA GLN A 679 11.58 23.97 -3.24
C GLN A 679 10.34 24.83 -2.97
N VAL A 680 9.19 24.42 -3.51
CA VAL A 680 7.91 25.14 -3.32
C VAL A 680 7.48 25.14 -1.85
N ALA A 681 7.60 24.01 -1.13
CA ALA A 681 7.33 23.94 0.31
C ALA A 681 8.17 24.96 1.11
N GLY A 682 9.48 25.06 0.83
CA GLY A 682 10.37 26.02 1.47
C GLY A 682 10.03 27.49 1.13
N GLN A 683 9.68 27.78 -0.12
CA GLN A 683 9.28 29.11 -0.56
C GLN A 683 7.94 29.56 0.05
N LEU A 684 6.94 28.67 0.09
CA LEU A 684 5.65 28.91 0.75
C LEU A 684 5.85 29.15 2.25
N ALA A 685 6.65 28.31 2.93
CA ALA A 685 6.96 28.48 4.35
C ALA A 685 7.64 29.82 4.64
N GLY A 686 8.64 30.21 3.84
CA GLY A 686 9.33 31.50 3.96
C GLY A 686 8.46 32.74 3.69
N CYS A 687 7.23 32.57 3.18
CA CYS A 687 6.26 33.64 3.03
C CYS A 687 5.27 33.76 4.21
N LEU A 688 5.29 32.85 5.17
CA LEU A 688 4.41 32.84 6.33
C LEU A 688 5.17 33.30 7.59
N ARG A 689 4.44 33.51 8.69
CA ARG A 689 5.00 33.80 10.04
C ARG A 689 4.88 32.56 10.92
N ASP A 690 5.65 32.48 12.00
CA ASP A 690 5.68 31.34 12.94
C ASP A 690 4.33 30.97 13.56
N GLY A 691 3.37 31.90 13.58
CA GLY A 691 1.99 31.69 14.04
C GLY A 691 1.01 31.15 12.99
N ASP A 692 1.42 31.06 11.73
CA ASP A 692 0.67 30.40 10.66
C ASP A 692 1.13 28.94 10.52
N THR A 693 0.28 28.07 9.98
CA THR A 693 0.64 26.67 9.70
C THR A 693 0.46 26.35 8.22
N LEU A 694 1.57 26.15 7.52
CA LEU A 694 1.59 25.44 6.23
C LEU A 694 1.62 23.92 6.49
N ALA A 695 0.89 23.17 5.66
CA ALA A 695 0.84 21.72 5.66
C ALA A 695 0.74 21.18 4.23
N ARG A 696 1.08 19.90 4.04
CA ARG A 696 0.88 19.18 2.76
C ARG A 696 -0.15 18.07 2.94
N LEU A 697 -1.11 18.01 2.02
CA LEU A 697 -2.28 17.13 2.10
C LEU A 697 -2.14 15.85 1.26
N GLY A 698 -1.24 15.87 0.27
CA GLY A 698 -0.91 14.78 -0.64
C GLY A 698 -0.63 15.31 -2.05
N GLY A 699 0.26 14.67 -2.82
CA GLY A 699 0.52 15.09 -4.21
C GLY A 699 0.97 16.56 -4.35
N ASP A 700 0.25 17.30 -5.18
CA ASP A 700 0.35 18.74 -5.47
C ASP A 700 -0.42 19.63 -4.46
N GLU A 701 -1.16 19.05 -3.51
CA GLU A 701 -2.03 19.78 -2.56
C GLU A 701 -1.28 20.26 -1.30
N PHE A 702 -1.25 21.58 -1.10
CA PHE A 702 -0.83 22.24 0.14
C PHE A 702 -2.02 22.95 0.79
N ILE A 703 -1.97 23.16 2.11
CA ILE A 703 -2.99 23.90 2.84
C ILE A 703 -2.35 24.80 3.90
N VAL A 704 -2.87 26.01 4.05
CA VAL A 704 -2.38 27.01 5.01
C VAL A 704 -3.51 27.39 5.97
N LEU A 705 -3.18 27.42 7.26
CA LEU A 705 -3.98 28.04 8.31
C LEU A 705 -3.31 29.35 8.72
N LEU A 706 -4.05 30.45 8.60
CA LEU A 706 -3.69 31.76 9.13
C LEU A 706 -4.53 32.04 10.37
N GLU A 707 -3.91 32.23 11.54
CA GLU A 707 -4.61 32.64 12.77
C GLU A 707 -4.66 34.16 12.93
N ASP A 708 -5.52 34.69 13.80
CA ASP A 708 -5.60 36.12 14.11
C ASP A 708 -5.64 37.03 12.85
N VAL A 709 -6.59 36.78 11.94
CA VAL A 709 -6.67 37.45 10.63
C VAL A 709 -7.68 38.59 10.65
N ASP A 710 -7.30 39.76 10.10
CA ASP A 710 -8.20 40.89 9.82
C ASP A 710 -9.10 40.61 8.58
N GLY A 711 -9.94 39.58 8.71
CA GLY A 711 -10.95 39.15 7.74
C GLY A 711 -10.44 38.96 6.31
N VAL A 712 -11.29 39.36 5.35
CA VAL A 712 -11.02 39.26 3.90
C VAL A 712 -9.72 39.97 3.50
N HIS A 713 -9.40 41.11 4.11
CA HIS A 713 -8.21 41.90 3.72
C HIS A 713 -6.91 41.22 4.14
N GLY A 714 -6.83 40.72 5.39
CA GLY A 714 -5.65 39.97 5.86
C GLY A 714 -5.39 38.71 5.03
N ALA A 715 -6.43 37.90 4.80
CA ALA A 715 -6.31 36.69 3.99
C ALA A 715 -5.94 37.01 2.53
N ARG A 716 -6.58 38.01 1.91
CA ARG A 716 -6.24 38.44 0.54
C ARG A 716 -4.77 38.86 0.42
N HIS A 717 -4.25 39.63 1.38
CA HIS A 717 -2.86 40.10 1.34
C HIS A 717 -1.85 38.95 1.37
N VAL A 718 -2.09 37.92 2.19
CA VAL A 718 -1.23 36.73 2.22
C VAL A 718 -1.36 35.91 0.93
N ALA A 719 -2.56 35.76 0.38
CA ALA A 719 -2.73 35.07 -0.92
C ALA A 719 -2.01 35.80 -2.07
N GLU A 720 -2.10 37.14 -2.14
CA GLU A 720 -1.33 37.95 -3.10
C GLU A 720 0.19 37.82 -2.90
N LYS A 721 0.66 37.67 -1.66
CA LYS A 721 2.08 37.40 -1.35
C LYS A 721 2.51 36.01 -1.84
N LEU A 722 1.70 34.98 -1.63
CA LEU A 722 1.98 33.61 -2.07
C LEU A 722 1.96 33.49 -3.60
N MET A 723 1.04 34.18 -4.28
CA MET A 723 1.00 34.18 -5.76
C MET A 723 2.29 34.70 -6.39
N ARG A 724 2.93 35.71 -5.79
CA ARG A 724 4.21 36.29 -6.27
C ARG A 724 5.42 35.36 -6.14
N LEU A 725 5.31 34.22 -5.47
CA LEU A 725 6.33 33.17 -5.53
C LEU A 725 6.33 32.50 -6.91
N PHE A 726 5.13 32.15 -7.40
CA PHE A 726 4.91 31.47 -8.67
C PHE A 726 5.20 32.34 -9.91
N GLU A 727 5.39 33.64 -9.73
CA GLU A 727 5.93 34.56 -10.76
C GLU A 727 7.42 34.30 -11.07
N ARG A 728 8.12 33.51 -10.24
CA ARG A 728 9.55 33.22 -10.39
C ARG A 728 9.77 31.75 -10.74
N PRO A 729 10.74 31.43 -11.61
CA PRO A 729 11.08 30.05 -11.88
C PRO A 729 11.70 29.37 -10.66
N VAL A 730 11.42 28.09 -10.51
CA VAL A 730 12.01 27.22 -9.50
C VAL A 730 13.14 26.43 -10.16
N VAL A 731 14.37 26.63 -9.71
CA VAL A 731 15.54 25.88 -10.21
C VAL A 731 15.59 24.52 -9.50
N VAL A 732 15.57 23.44 -10.29
CA VAL A 732 15.55 22.05 -9.83
C VAL A 732 16.59 21.25 -10.60
N SER A 733 17.69 20.88 -9.93
CA SER A 733 18.90 20.37 -10.59
C SER A 733 19.36 21.33 -11.69
N ASP A 734 19.47 20.88 -12.95
CA ASP A 734 19.87 21.71 -14.09
C ASP A 734 18.68 22.38 -14.82
N TYR A 735 17.45 22.23 -14.33
CA TYR A 735 16.22 22.72 -14.97
C TYR A 735 15.66 23.99 -14.30
N GLU A 736 15.23 24.95 -15.11
CA GLU A 736 14.53 26.15 -14.68
C GLU A 736 13.02 25.98 -14.95
N LEU A 737 12.22 25.74 -13.90
CA LEU A 737 10.82 25.34 -14.02
C LEU A 737 9.85 26.47 -13.63
N PHE A 738 9.01 26.88 -14.58
CA PHE A 738 7.90 27.80 -14.33
C PHE A 738 6.64 27.01 -13.94
N VAL A 739 6.15 27.23 -12.71
CA VAL A 739 5.02 26.48 -12.13
C VAL A 739 4.08 27.45 -11.46
N THR A 740 2.79 27.39 -11.81
CA THR A 740 1.77 28.29 -11.25
C THR A 740 0.96 27.62 -10.14
N GLY A 741 0.31 28.43 -9.29
CA GLY A 741 -0.55 27.94 -8.21
C GLY A 741 -2.00 28.41 -8.39
N SER A 742 -2.94 27.52 -8.07
CA SER A 742 -4.35 27.86 -7.89
C SER A 742 -4.69 27.83 -6.39
N VAL A 743 -5.30 28.91 -5.87
CA VAL A 743 -5.53 29.09 -4.43
C VAL A 743 -7.01 29.37 -4.11
N GLY A 744 -7.51 28.76 -3.04
CA GLY A 744 -8.88 28.94 -2.55
C GLY A 744 -8.91 29.28 -1.08
N ILE A 745 -9.66 30.32 -0.69
CA ILE A 745 -9.62 30.92 0.64
C ILE A 745 -11.01 30.80 1.30
N SER A 746 -11.06 30.38 2.56
CA SER A 746 -12.27 30.25 3.38
C SER A 746 -12.05 30.82 4.78
N LEU A 747 -13.01 31.58 5.31
CA LEU A 747 -12.90 32.37 6.52
C LEU A 747 -13.78 31.85 7.66
N TYR A 748 -13.19 31.62 8.83
CA TYR A 748 -13.93 31.33 10.06
C TYR A 748 -14.24 32.64 10.82
N PRO A 749 -15.44 32.79 11.42
CA PRO A 749 -16.62 31.91 11.36
C PRO A 749 -17.56 32.21 10.18
N GLN A 750 -17.15 33.06 9.23
CA GLN A 750 -18.01 33.66 8.21
C GLN A 750 -18.54 32.66 7.17
N ASP A 751 -17.67 31.79 6.66
CA ASP A 751 -17.99 30.83 5.60
C ASP A 751 -18.39 29.46 6.16
N ALA A 752 -17.87 29.12 7.34
CA ALA A 752 -18.21 27.92 8.09
C ALA A 752 -17.84 28.05 9.58
N VAL A 753 -18.59 27.34 10.43
CA VAL A 753 -18.26 27.12 11.86
C VAL A 753 -17.75 25.70 12.14
N ASP A 754 -17.93 24.76 11.20
CA ASP A 754 -17.38 23.40 11.25
C ASP A 754 -16.06 23.31 10.48
N MET A 755 -15.10 22.56 11.02
CA MET A 755 -13.75 22.41 10.46
C MET A 755 -13.75 21.79 9.06
N ASN A 756 -14.55 20.75 8.84
CA ASN A 756 -14.57 20.01 7.59
C ASN A 756 -15.28 20.82 6.50
N VAL A 757 -16.35 21.54 6.86
CA VAL A 757 -17.00 22.50 5.96
C VAL A 757 -16.05 23.65 5.61
N LEU A 758 -15.26 24.17 6.57
CA LEU A 758 -14.29 25.24 6.32
C LEU A 758 -13.22 24.83 5.29
N ILE A 759 -12.64 23.63 5.46
CA ILE A 759 -11.65 23.05 4.51
C ILE A 759 -12.30 22.82 3.13
N ARG A 760 -13.48 22.18 3.09
CA ARG A 760 -14.25 21.93 1.86
C ARG A 760 -14.54 23.21 1.09
N ASN A 761 -14.88 24.30 1.79
CA ASN A 761 -15.17 25.58 1.18
C ASN A 761 -13.91 26.22 0.56
N ALA A 762 -12.73 26.02 1.18
CA ALA A 762 -11.45 26.45 0.61
C ALA A 762 -11.07 25.64 -0.65
N ASP A 763 -11.26 24.32 -0.63
CA ASP A 763 -11.09 23.43 -1.80
C ASP A 763 -12.02 23.85 -2.96
N VAL A 764 -13.31 24.05 -2.70
CA VAL A 764 -14.29 24.55 -3.70
C VAL A 764 -13.85 25.90 -4.29
N ALA A 765 -13.30 26.81 -3.50
CA ALA A 765 -12.75 28.07 -3.99
C ALA A 765 -11.48 27.88 -4.85
N MET A 766 -10.59 26.95 -4.48
CA MET A 766 -9.37 26.62 -5.24
C MET A 766 -9.73 26.05 -6.61
N TYR A 767 -10.73 25.16 -6.65
CA TYR A 767 -11.26 24.63 -7.90
C TYR A 767 -11.86 25.74 -8.79
N GLN A 768 -12.51 26.75 -8.20
CA GLN A 768 -13.01 27.92 -8.93
C GLN A 768 -11.88 28.84 -9.44
N ALA A 769 -10.72 28.88 -8.77
CA ALA A 769 -9.52 29.54 -9.31
C ALA A 769 -8.98 28.80 -10.54
N LYS A 770 -8.84 27.46 -10.46
CA LYS A 770 -8.47 26.61 -11.61
C LYS A 770 -9.41 26.82 -12.82
N ALA A 771 -10.71 26.85 -12.57
CA ALA A 771 -11.74 27.00 -13.60
C ALA A 771 -11.75 28.39 -14.29
N ARG A 772 -11.15 29.41 -13.67
CA ARG A 772 -11.10 30.80 -14.19
C ARG A 772 -9.83 31.16 -14.96
N GLY A 773 -8.94 30.19 -15.16
CA GLY A 773 -7.69 30.39 -15.92
C GLY A 773 -6.45 29.79 -15.28
N ARG A 774 -6.54 29.33 -14.01
CA ARG A 774 -5.39 28.96 -13.15
C ARG A 774 -4.53 30.18 -12.79
N ASN A 775 -3.38 29.97 -12.13
CA ASN A 775 -2.45 31.02 -11.70
C ASN A 775 -3.13 32.19 -10.95
N GLY A 776 -3.84 31.89 -9.87
CA GLY A 776 -4.56 32.92 -9.12
C GLY A 776 -5.32 32.38 -7.92
N TYR A 777 -5.95 33.29 -7.17
CA TYR A 777 -6.72 32.96 -5.97
C TYR A 777 -8.20 33.31 -6.09
N GLN A 778 -9.04 32.64 -5.29
CA GLN A 778 -10.45 32.98 -5.08
C GLN A 778 -10.80 32.91 -3.59
N LEU A 779 -11.72 33.77 -3.15
CA LEU A 779 -12.41 33.57 -1.87
C LEU A 779 -13.68 32.76 -2.11
N TYR A 780 -14.00 31.88 -1.17
CA TYR A 780 -15.27 31.17 -1.13
C TYR A 780 -16.44 32.17 -1.07
N VAL A 781 -17.49 31.88 -1.83
CA VAL A 781 -18.79 32.51 -1.68
C VAL A 781 -19.88 31.43 -1.80
N PRO A 782 -21.01 31.50 -1.07
CA PRO A 782 -22.01 30.44 -1.04
C PRO A 782 -22.64 30.05 -2.40
N THR A 783 -22.48 30.86 -3.45
CA THR A 783 -22.89 30.51 -4.82
C THR A 783 -22.01 29.43 -5.47
N MET A 784 -20.79 29.18 -4.96
CA MET A 784 -19.87 28.17 -5.48
C MET A 784 -20.29 26.73 -5.16
N ASP A 785 -20.99 26.51 -4.03
CA ASP A 785 -21.45 25.17 -3.59
C ASP A 785 -22.38 24.51 -4.64
N GLY A 786 -23.08 25.31 -5.43
CA GLY A 786 -23.93 24.85 -6.53
C GLY A 786 -23.16 24.21 -7.69
N ASP A 787 -21.89 24.56 -7.89
CA ASP A 787 -21.11 24.13 -9.06
C ASP A 787 -20.50 22.72 -8.90
N SER A 788 -20.23 22.28 -7.66
CA SER A 788 -19.74 20.91 -7.38
C SER A 788 -20.84 19.87 -7.57
N ALA A 789 -22.03 20.12 -7.01
CA ALA A 789 -23.23 19.32 -7.32
C ALA A 789 -23.61 19.44 -8.81
N GLY A 790 -23.41 20.64 -9.39
CA GLY A 790 -23.55 20.92 -10.81
C GLY A 790 -22.65 20.03 -11.68
N ARG A 791 -21.36 19.87 -11.35
CA ARG A 791 -20.40 19.05 -12.11
C ARG A 791 -20.80 17.57 -12.12
N LEU A 792 -21.19 17.01 -10.97
CA LEU A 792 -21.65 15.61 -10.88
C LEU A 792 -22.96 15.37 -11.67
N ARG A 793 -23.92 16.32 -11.61
CA ARG A 793 -25.13 16.27 -12.44
C ARG A 793 -24.81 16.39 -13.92
N MET A 794 -23.93 17.32 -14.28
CA MET A 794 -23.49 17.57 -15.65
C MET A 794 -22.78 16.34 -16.25
N GLU A 795 -21.97 15.60 -15.49
CA GLU A 795 -21.41 14.32 -15.92
C GLU A 795 -22.51 13.28 -16.24
N SER A 796 -23.47 13.11 -15.33
CA SER A 796 -24.57 12.13 -15.47
C SER A 796 -25.50 12.41 -16.66
N LEU A 797 -25.56 13.67 -17.09
CA LEU A 797 -26.27 14.09 -18.31
C LEU A 797 -25.38 13.95 -19.55
N LEU A 798 -24.14 14.47 -19.51
CA LEU A 798 -23.20 14.45 -20.64
C LEU A 798 -22.95 13.04 -21.19
N ARG A 799 -22.79 12.04 -20.30
CA ARG A 799 -22.63 10.62 -20.67
C ARG A 799 -23.78 10.04 -21.51
N ARG A 800 -24.94 10.70 -21.57
CA ARG A 800 -26.13 10.32 -22.37
C ARG A 800 -26.56 11.39 -23.37
N ALA A 801 -25.84 12.51 -23.46
CA ALA A 801 -26.24 13.65 -24.30
C ALA A 801 -26.26 13.30 -25.80
N ILE A 802 -25.35 12.44 -26.26
CA ILE A 802 -25.33 11.93 -27.64
C ILE A 802 -26.53 11.01 -27.90
N GLU A 803 -26.79 10.03 -27.01
CA GLU A 803 -27.92 9.09 -27.13
C GLU A 803 -29.29 9.77 -27.17
N ARG A 804 -29.40 10.95 -26.55
CA ARG A 804 -30.61 11.76 -26.46
C ARG A 804 -30.75 12.85 -27.55
N GLY A 805 -29.74 13.06 -28.39
CA GLY A 805 -29.71 14.17 -29.34
C GLY A 805 -29.60 15.56 -28.70
N GLU A 806 -29.03 15.66 -27.49
CA GLU A 806 -28.75 16.96 -26.83
C GLU A 806 -27.48 17.63 -27.43
N ILE A 807 -26.59 16.84 -28.05
CA ILE A 807 -25.40 17.32 -28.77
C ILE A 807 -25.77 17.64 -30.24
N HIS A 808 -25.29 18.78 -30.72
CA HIS A 808 -25.44 19.25 -32.11
C HIS A 808 -24.19 20.02 -32.55
N LEU A 809 -24.04 20.26 -33.84
CA LEU A 809 -22.97 21.09 -34.41
C LEU A 809 -23.53 22.45 -34.82
N HIS A 810 -22.82 23.51 -34.47
CA HIS A 810 -22.88 24.79 -35.16
C HIS A 810 -21.69 24.91 -36.10
N TYR A 811 -21.79 25.78 -37.10
CA TYR A 811 -20.77 25.96 -38.11
C TYR A 811 -20.43 27.45 -38.25
N GLN A 812 -19.14 27.78 -38.36
CA GLN A 812 -18.68 29.15 -38.58
C GLN A 812 -17.91 29.25 -39.91
N PRO A 813 -18.20 30.24 -40.78
CA PRO A 813 -17.52 30.36 -42.07
C PRO A 813 -16.07 30.85 -41.91
N GLN A 814 -15.17 30.23 -42.67
CA GLN A 814 -13.79 30.67 -42.90
C GLN A 814 -13.72 31.29 -44.29
N VAL A 815 -13.29 32.54 -44.41
CA VAL A 815 -13.34 33.30 -45.67
C VAL A 815 -11.96 33.79 -46.13
N GLU A 816 -11.87 34.09 -47.42
CA GLU A 816 -10.77 34.85 -48.02
C GLU A 816 -11.03 36.35 -47.85
N ILE A 817 -10.15 37.06 -47.11
CA ILE A 817 -10.39 38.44 -46.65
C ILE A 817 -10.64 39.41 -47.82
N ASP A 818 -9.93 39.21 -48.92
CA ASP A 818 -9.94 40.08 -50.11
C ASP A 818 -11.18 39.91 -50.99
N THR A 819 -11.73 38.68 -51.06
CA THR A 819 -12.84 38.34 -51.96
C THR A 819 -14.17 38.10 -51.24
N GLY A 820 -14.15 37.98 -49.89
CA GLY A 820 -15.30 37.58 -49.07
C GLY A 820 -15.73 36.12 -49.24
N ARG A 821 -15.14 35.39 -50.18
CA ARG A 821 -15.58 34.05 -50.61
C ARG A 821 -15.36 33.00 -49.52
N LEU A 822 -16.33 32.10 -49.39
CA LEU A 822 -16.25 30.95 -48.50
C LEU A 822 -15.08 30.03 -48.90
N THR A 823 -14.17 29.78 -47.96
CA THR A 823 -13.02 28.87 -48.14
C THR A 823 -13.17 27.58 -47.34
N GLY A 824 -14.03 27.57 -46.33
CA GLY A 824 -14.39 26.41 -45.53
C GLY A 824 -15.33 26.78 -44.38
N VAL A 825 -15.64 25.83 -43.51
CA VAL A 825 -16.34 26.08 -42.24
C VAL A 825 -15.69 25.30 -41.10
N GLU A 826 -15.72 25.82 -39.88
CA GLU A 826 -15.33 25.07 -38.67
C GLU A 826 -16.57 24.43 -38.01
N ALA A 827 -16.46 23.16 -37.60
CA ALA A 827 -17.50 22.38 -36.94
C ALA A 827 -17.43 22.51 -35.41
N LEU A 828 -18.21 23.44 -34.87
CA LEU A 828 -18.19 23.86 -33.48
C LEU A 828 -19.28 23.16 -32.65
N VAL A 829 -18.90 22.20 -31.82
CA VAL A 829 -19.82 21.39 -31.01
C VAL A 829 -20.63 22.23 -29.99
N ARG A 830 -21.91 21.89 -29.81
CA ARG A 830 -22.85 22.54 -28.89
C ARG A 830 -23.64 21.48 -28.10
N TRP A 831 -23.97 21.79 -26.86
CA TRP A 831 -24.81 20.94 -26.01
C TRP A 831 -25.99 21.74 -25.45
N ARG A 832 -27.21 21.34 -25.82
CA ARG A 832 -28.46 21.89 -25.31
C ARG A 832 -29.17 20.84 -24.47
N SER A 833 -28.98 20.89 -23.15
CA SER A 833 -29.66 19.99 -22.24
C SER A 833 -31.05 20.51 -21.88
N PRO A 834 -32.11 19.67 -21.85
CA PRO A 834 -33.42 20.06 -21.33
C PRO A 834 -33.40 20.51 -19.85
N GLU A 835 -32.40 20.05 -19.07
CA GLU A 835 -32.28 20.36 -17.64
C GLU A 835 -31.35 21.55 -17.34
N LEU A 836 -30.31 21.76 -18.16
CA LEU A 836 -29.26 22.78 -17.91
C LEU A 836 -29.31 23.95 -18.91
N GLY A 837 -30.17 23.89 -19.93
CA GLY A 837 -30.20 24.87 -21.02
C GLY A 837 -29.04 24.69 -22.00
N GLN A 838 -28.55 25.79 -22.58
CA GLN A 838 -27.34 25.78 -23.41
C GLN A 838 -26.09 25.71 -22.52
N VAL A 839 -25.29 24.65 -22.66
CA VAL A 839 -24.07 24.46 -21.87
C VAL A 839 -22.85 24.92 -22.69
N PRO A 840 -22.04 25.87 -22.18
CA PRO A 840 -20.86 26.37 -22.92
C PRO A 840 -19.83 25.27 -23.20
N PRO A 841 -19.20 25.22 -24.40
CA PRO A 841 -18.13 24.28 -24.72
C PRO A 841 -16.98 24.28 -23.72
N THR A 842 -16.56 25.48 -23.27
CA THR A 842 -15.55 25.69 -22.22
C THR A 842 -15.88 25.02 -20.88
N ARG A 843 -17.16 24.71 -20.62
CA ARG A 843 -17.61 24.03 -19.40
C ARG A 843 -17.76 22.51 -19.56
N PHE A 844 -18.11 22.01 -20.75
CA PHE A 844 -18.35 20.57 -20.95
C PHE A 844 -17.24 19.82 -21.68
N ILE A 845 -16.40 20.46 -22.49
CA ILE A 845 -15.27 19.79 -23.17
C ILE A 845 -14.22 19.33 -22.14
N PRO A 846 -13.75 20.16 -21.18
CA PRO A 846 -12.83 19.68 -20.14
C PRO A 846 -13.43 18.57 -19.27
N LEU A 847 -14.75 18.60 -19.02
CA LEU A 847 -15.42 17.51 -18.33
C LEU A 847 -15.45 16.22 -19.17
N ALA A 848 -15.71 16.32 -20.49
CA ALA A 848 -15.66 15.18 -21.40
C ALA A 848 -14.26 14.55 -21.45
N GLU A 849 -13.22 15.38 -21.40
CA GLU A 849 -11.82 14.94 -21.30
C GLU A 849 -11.53 14.22 -19.98
N ASP A 850 -11.97 14.77 -18.84
CA ASP A 850 -11.71 14.21 -17.50
C ASP A 850 -12.41 12.86 -17.29
N ILE A 851 -13.65 12.73 -17.76
CA ILE A 851 -14.41 11.48 -17.63
C ILE A 851 -14.10 10.46 -18.74
N GLY A 852 -13.18 10.79 -19.65
CA GLY A 852 -12.76 9.96 -20.79
C GLY A 852 -13.80 9.81 -21.91
N PHE A 853 -14.85 10.63 -21.90
CA PHE A 853 -15.95 10.66 -22.90
C PHE A 853 -15.57 11.42 -24.18
N ILE A 854 -14.54 12.25 -24.16
CA ILE A 854 -14.07 13.05 -25.31
C ILE A 854 -13.84 12.22 -26.59
N GLY A 855 -13.38 10.97 -26.46
CA GLY A 855 -13.21 10.07 -27.61
C GLY A 855 -14.53 9.61 -28.26
N GLN A 856 -15.63 9.53 -27.50
CA GLN A 856 -16.97 9.24 -28.05
C GLN A 856 -17.55 10.51 -28.68
N LEU A 857 -17.38 11.65 -28.02
CA LEU A 857 -17.82 12.95 -28.52
C LEU A 857 -17.11 13.31 -29.84
N GLY A 858 -15.79 13.24 -29.89
CA GLY A 858 -15.00 13.53 -31.09
C GLY A 858 -15.30 12.60 -32.26
N ALA A 859 -15.58 11.31 -32.00
CA ALA A 859 -16.03 10.38 -33.04
C ALA A 859 -17.40 10.80 -33.63
N TRP A 860 -18.36 11.17 -32.78
CA TRP A 860 -19.67 11.65 -33.22
C TRP A 860 -19.55 12.99 -33.98
N VAL A 861 -18.71 13.92 -33.51
CA VAL A 861 -18.45 15.21 -34.17
C VAL A 861 -17.86 15.00 -35.56
N LEU A 862 -16.84 14.14 -35.72
CA LEU A 862 -16.27 13.78 -37.01
C LEU A 862 -17.31 13.17 -37.97
N GLU A 863 -18.12 12.24 -37.47
CA GLU A 863 -19.15 11.56 -38.27
C GLU A 863 -20.24 12.51 -38.77
N GLU A 864 -20.76 13.41 -37.92
CA GLU A 864 -21.80 14.35 -38.35
C GLU A 864 -21.24 15.51 -39.18
N ALA A 865 -20.02 16.00 -38.89
CA ALA A 865 -19.35 17.03 -39.69
C ALA A 865 -19.11 16.56 -41.14
N CYS A 866 -18.52 15.37 -41.31
CA CYS A 866 -18.26 14.81 -42.65
C CYS A 866 -19.59 14.54 -43.40
N ARG A 867 -20.60 14.03 -42.70
CA ARG A 867 -21.95 13.82 -43.24
C ARG A 867 -22.62 15.13 -43.66
N GLN A 868 -22.44 16.22 -42.92
CA GLN A 868 -23.05 17.51 -43.24
C GLN A 868 -22.45 18.16 -44.49
N VAL A 869 -21.15 18.01 -44.75
CA VAL A 869 -20.54 18.49 -46.01
C VAL A 869 -21.17 17.81 -47.22
N VAL A 870 -21.36 16.49 -47.15
CA VAL A 870 -22.02 15.71 -48.22
C VAL A 870 -23.49 16.13 -48.37
N ARG A 871 -24.21 16.42 -47.27
CA ARG A 871 -25.57 16.97 -47.33
C ARG A 871 -25.62 18.32 -48.05
N TRP A 872 -24.77 19.29 -47.67
CA TRP A 872 -24.72 20.60 -48.32
C TRP A 872 -24.43 20.50 -49.82
N GLU A 873 -23.50 19.62 -50.22
CA GLU A 873 -23.18 19.36 -51.62
C GLU A 873 -24.38 18.80 -52.38
N THR A 874 -25.11 17.83 -51.81
CA THR A 874 -26.39 17.36 -52.40
C THR A 874 -27.51 18.42 -52.39
N ALA A 875 -27.40 19.44 -51.55
CA ALA A 875 -28.32 20.58 -51.49
C ALA A 875 -27.91 21.78 -52.37
N GLY A 876 -26.78 21.68 -53.08
CA GLY A 876 -26.27 22.69 -54.02
C GLY A 876 -25.23 23.68 -53.45
N LEU A 877 -24.79 23.53 -52.21
CA LEU A 877 -23.72 24.37 -51.62
C LEU A 877 -22.39 23.61 -51.61
N TYR A 878 -21.41 24.10 -52.37
CA TYR A 878 -20.04 23.56 -52.35
C TYR A 878 -19.21 24.18 -51.22
N VAL A 879 -19.07 23.47 -50.10
CA VAL A 879 -18.11 23.82 -49.04
C VAL A 879 -16.74 23.20 -49.37
N PRO A 880 -15.65 23.98 -49.54
CA PRO A 880 -14.37 23.43 -50.00
C PRO A 880 -13.67 22.54 -48.95
N LYS A 881 -13.72 22.93 -47.67
CA LYS A 881 -13.24 22.13 -46.53
C LYS A 881 -14.14 22.28 -45.30
N ILE A 882 -14.16 21.28 -44.44
CA ILE A 882 -14.65 21.39 -43.07
C ILE A 882 -13.50 21.16 -42.09
N ALA A 883 -13.36 22.08 -41.13
CA ALA A 883 -12.42 22.00 -40.02
C ALA A 883 -13.10 21.32 -38.82
N VAL A 884 -12.38 20.42 -38.16
CA VAL A 884 -12.84 19.71 -36.96
C VAL A 884 -11.73 19.71 -35.91
N ASN A 885 -12.01 20.34 -34.78
CA ASN A 885 -11.11 20.44 -33.63
C ASN A 885 -10.98 19.09 -32.88
N LEU A 886 -9.77 18.69 -32.48
CA LEU A 886 -9.49 17.35 -31.93
C LEU A 886 -8.61 17.39 -30.67
N SER A 887 -9.08 16.79 -29.56
CA SER A 887 -8.43 16.85 -28.25
C SER A 887 -7.17 15.99 -28.17
N GLY A 888 -6.14 16.48 -27.46
CA GLY A 888 -4.91 15.74 -27.15
C GLY A 888 -5.17 14.36 -26.55
N ARG A 889 -6.16 14.22 -25.65
CA ARG A 889 -6.51 12.94 -25.01
C ARG A 889 -7.11 11.89 -25.96
N GLN A 890 -7.31 12.23 -27.24
CA GLN A 890 -7.66 11.29 -28.30
C GLN A 890 -6.40 10.69 -28.97
N PHE A 891 -5.29 11.43 -29.05
CA PHE A 891 -4.02 10.95 -29.61
C PHE A 891 -3.36 9.90 -28.70
N ASP A 892 -3.37 10.12 -27.38
CA ASP A 892 -2.83 9.21 -26.33
C ASP A 892 -3.38 7.76 -26.37
N ARG A 893 -4.41 7.51 -27.20
CA ARG A 893 -5.10 6.22 -27.34
C ARG A 893 -4.90 5.56 -28.72
N GLY A 894 -3.98 6.07 -29.55
CA GLY A 894 -3.49 5.41 -30.78
C GLY A 894 -4.58 4.96 -31.77
N SER A 895 -5.70 5.68 -31.84
CA SER A 895 -6.91 5.23 -32.56
C SER A 895 -7.59 6.29 -33.42
N VAL A 896 -6.99 7.48 -33.54
CA VAL A 896 -7.55 8.61 -34.33
C VAL A 896 -7.53 8.32 -35.83
N ALA A 897 -6.39 7.92 -36.41
CA ALA A 897 -6.31 7.67 -37.85
C ALA A 897 -7.22 6.51 -38.31
N PRO A 898 -7.31 5.34 -37.63
CA PRO A 898 -8.30 4.32 -37.95
C PRO A 898 -9.76 4.78 -37.85
N LEU A 899 -10.07 5.70 -36.93
CA LEU A 899 -11.39 6.33 -36.82
C LEU A 899 -11.66 7.25 -38.02
N VAL A 900 -10.76 8.18 -38.32
CA VAL A 900 -10.89 9.11 -39.46
C VAL A 900 -11.01 8.35 -40.79
N ALA A 901 -10.19 7.33 -41.00
CA ALA A 901 -10.27 6.46 -42.18
C ALA A 901 -11.64 5.77 -42.32
N ARG A 902 -12.24 5.31 -41.20
CA ARG A 902 -13.61 4.76 -41.20
C ARG A 902 -14.63 5.84 -41.55
N VAL A 903 -14.58 7.00 -40.92
CA VAL A 903 -15.56 8.08 -41.13
C VAL A 903 -15.56 8.57 -42.59
N LEU A 904 -14.38 8.72 -43.20
CA LEU A 904 -14.26 9.10 -44.61
C LEU A 904 -14.83 8.02 -45.54
N ALA A 905 -14.60 6.73 -45.24
CA ALA A 905 -15.18 5.62 -45.99
C ALA A 905 -16.72 5.50 -45.82
N ASP A 906 -17.23 5.69 -44.61
CA ASP A 906 -18.67 5.59 -44.28
C ASP A 906 -19.48 6.79 -44.81
N THR A 907 -18.86 7.97 -44.96
CA THR A 907 -19.52 9.19 -45.47
C THR A 907 -19.27 9.47 -46.95
N GLY A 908 -18.18 8.93 -47.52
CA GLY A 908 -17.77 9.21 -48.90
C GLY A 908 -17.11 10.57 -49.12
N LEU A 909 -16.81 11.33 -48.06
CA LEU A 909 -16.13 12.61 -48.17
C LEU A 909 -14.67 12.42 -48.65
N ALA A 910 -14.25 13.20 -49.64
CA ALA A 910 -12.86 13.21 -50.11
C ALA A 910 -11.92 13.70 -48.98
N PRO A 911 -10.84 12.97 -48.63
CA PRO A 911 -10.00 13.28 -47.45
C PRO A 911 -9.51 14.72 -47.40
N GLN A 912 -9.15 15.30 -48.55
CA GLN A 912 -8.59 16.66 -48.66
C GLN A 912 -9.60 17.77 -48.31
N ARG A 913 -10.89 17.42 -48.12
CA ARG A 913 -11.96 18.32 -47.68
C ARG A 913 -12.21 18.23 -46.16
N LEU A 914 -11.57 17.30 -45.46
CA LEU A 914 -11.52 17.30 -44.00
C LEU A 914 -10.20 17.92 -43.55
N GLN A 915 -10.29 18.91 -42.66
CA GLN A 915 -9.17 19.48 -41.93
C GLN A 915 -9.31 19.12 -40.45
N ILE A 916 -8.27 18.51 -39.87
CA ILE A 916 -8.17 18.29 -38.43
C ILE A 916 -7.40 19.45 -37.82
N GLU A 917 -7.97 20.09 -36.81
CA GLU A 917 -7.35 21.18 -36.06
C GLU A 917 -6.85 20.65 -34.72
N VAL A 918 -5.59 20.96 -34.38
CA VAL A 918 -4.88 20.42 -33.22
C VAL A 918 -4.15 21.57 -32.53
N THR A 919 -4.39 21.78 -31.23
CA THR A 919 -3.80 22.91 -30.51
C THR A 919 -2.29 22.75 -30.32
N GLU A 920 -1.57 23.87 -30.31
CA GLU A 920 -0.10 23.93 -30.16
C GLU A 920 0.42 23.06 -29.00
N SER A 921 -0.30 23.04 -27.87
CA SER A 921 0.05 22.26 -26.68
C SER A 921 0.03 20.74 -26.91
N VAL A 922 -0.79 20.20 -27.82
CA VAL A 922 -0.83 18.76 -28.11
C VAL A 922 0.41 18.32 -28.89
N ILE A 923 0.84 19.17 -29.83
CA ILE A 923 2.01 18.94 -30.69
C ILE A 923 3.30 18.92 -29.88
N MET A 924 3.39 19.76 -28.84
CA MET A 924 4.61 19.95 -28.04
C MET A 924 4.80 18.95 -26.87
N ASN A 925 3.75 18.25 -26.41
CA ASN A 925 3.81 17.44 -25.17
C ASN A 925 3.95 15.92 -25.38
N THR A 926 3.78 15.39 -26.60
CA THR A 926 3.75 13.92 -26.81
C THR A 926 4.81 13.49 -27.82
N GLY A 927 5.76 12.64 -27.40
CA GLY A 927 6.83 12.11 -28.27
C GLY A 927 6.29 11.39 -29.52
N ASP A 928 5.17 10.68 -29.35
CA ASP A 928 4.50 9.92 -30.41
C ASP A 928 3.61 10.80 -31.32
N ALA A 929 3.41 12.10 -31.02
CA ALA A 929 2.52 12.97 -31.81
C ALA A 929 2.93 13.04 -33.28
N LEU A 930 4.24 13.00 -33.57
CA LEU A 930 4.76 13.04 -34.94
C LEU A 930 4.31 11.81 -35.74
N GLU A 931 4.19 10.63 -35.11
CA GLU A 931 3.72 9.40 -35.79
C GLU A 931 2.24 9.52 -36.12
N TYR A 932 1.39 9.90 -35.16
CA TYR A 932 -0.06 10.06 -35.39
C TYR A 932 -0.41 11.19 -36.38
N ILE A 933 0.38 12.26 -36.40
CA ILE A 933 0.24 13.37 -37.36
C ILE A 933 0.62 12.91 -38.77
N ASN A 934 1.69 12.10 -38.91
CA ASN A 934 2.05 11.50 -40.19
C ASN A 934 1.01 10.47 -40.66
N ASP A 935 0.45 9.65 -39.76
CA ASP A 935 -0.64 8.70 -40.08
C ASP A 935 -1.89 9.42 -40.62
N LEU A 936 -2.29 10.53 -39.99
CA LEU A 936 -3.42 11.34 -40.47
C LEU A 936 -3.10 11.96 -41.84
N HIS A 937 -1.92 12.57 -42.00
CA HIS A 937 -1.50 13.12 -43.30
C HIS A 937 -1.42 12.03 -44.39
N ALA A 938 -1.05 10.79 -44.06
CA ALA A 938 -1.03 9.67 -44.99
C ALA A 938 -2.43 9.21 -45.46
N LEU A 939 -3.50 9.54 -44.73
CA LEU A 939 -4.89 9.40 -45.21
C LEU A 939 -5.29 10.50 -46.21
N GLY A 940 -4.47 11.56 -46.35
CA GLY A 940 -4.74 12.70 -47.23
C GLY A 940 -5.69 13.74 -46.64
N VAL A 941 -5.90 13.76 -45.32
CA VAL A 941 -6.61 14.86 -44.64
C VAL A 941 -5.68 16.05 -44.40
N LYS A 942 -6.24 17.26 -44.38
CA LYS A 942 -5.48 18.48 -44.08
C LYS A 942 -5.27 18.60 -42.58
N LEU A 943 -4.15 19.18 -42.16
CA LEU A 943 -3.84 19.41 -40.75
C LEU A 943 -3.62 20.91 -40.51
N ALA A 944 -4.20 21.42 -39.42
CA ALA A 944 -4.03 22.79 -38.94
C ALA A 944 -3.52 22.81 -37.49
N ILE A 945 -2.69 23.79 -37.16
CA ILE A 945 -2.35 24.12 -35.77
C ILE A 945 -3.29 25.21 -35.27
N ASP A 946 -3.87 24.97 -34.10
CA ASP A 946 -4.80 25.87 -33.43
C ASP A 946 -4.19 26.50 -32.15
N ASP A 947 -4.81 27.58 -31.66
CA ASP A 947 -4.36 28.39 -30.51
C ASP A 947 -2.90 28.92 -30.63
N PHE A 948 -2.35 29.08 -31.84
CA PHE A 948 -0.90 29.29 -32.03
C PHE A 948 -0.41 30.63 -31.49
N GLY A 949 0.70 30.58 -30.74
CA GLY A 949 1.34 31.73 -30.10
C GLY A 949 1.02 31.85 -28.60
N THR A 950 0.08 31.05 -28.08
CA THR A 950 -0.27 31.00 -26.65
C THR A 950 0.68 30.15 -25.81
N GLY A 951 1.68 29.51 -26.43
CA GLY A 951 2.65 28.62 -25.79
C GLY A 951 4.10 28.78 -26.23
N TYR A 952 4.97 27.94 -25.66
CA TYR A 952 6.41 27.91 -25.96
C TYR A 952 6.72 27.04 -27.19
N SER A 953 6.40 27.53 -28.38
CA SER A 953 6.66 26.84 -29.65
C SER A 953 8.14 26.61 -29.94
N SER A 954 8.52 25.35 -30.19
CA SER A 954 9.81 25.03 -30.82
C SER A 954 9.70 25.11 -32.34
N LEU A 955 10.24 26.18 -32.93
CA LEU A 955 10.31 26.38 -34.39
C LEU A 955 10.99 25.21 -35.13
N ALA A 956 11.89 24.49 -34.46
CA ALA A 956 12.55 23.31 -35.01
C ALA A 956 11.62 22.09 -35.13
N TYR A 957 10.57 22.01 -34.30
CA TYR A 957 9.56 20.97 -34.32
C TYR A 957 8.48 21.30 -35.36
N LEU A 958 8.02 22.56 -35.40
CA LEU A 958 7.06 23.07 -36.39
C LEU A 958 7.49 22.77 -37.84
N LYS A 959 8.80 22.80 -38.12
CA LYS A 959 9.38 22.50 -39.43
C LYS A 959 9.32 21.02 -39.85
N GLN A 960 9.08 20.10 -38.91
CA GLN A 960 9.05 18.65 -39.16
C GLN A 960 7.63 18.09 -39.35
N LEU A 961 6.60 18.92 -39.11
CA LEU A 961 5.21 18.50 -39.14
C LEU A 961 4.58 18.72 -40.53
N PRO A 962 3.85 17.74 -41.09
CA PRO A 962 3.08 17.90 -42.32
C PRO A 962 1.77 18.67 -42.09
N VAL A 963 1.87 19.89 -41.54
CA VAL A 963 0.76 20.83 -41.39
C VAL A 963 0.64 21.75 -42.60
N GLU A 964 -0.59 22.11 -42.98
CA GLU A 964 -0.84 23.05 -44.08
C GLU A 964 -1.26 24.44 -43.60
N THR A 965 -1.75 24.54 -42.36
CA THR A 965 -2.46 25.72 -41.87
C THR A 965 -2.06 26.05 -40.43
N LEU A 966 -1.99 27.34 -40.13
CA LEU A 966 -1.71 27.89 -38.81
C LEU A 966 -2.79 28.93 -38.48
N LYS A 967 -3.47 28.76 -37.36
CA LYS A 967 -4.53 29.67 -36.88
C LYS A 967 -3.95 30.59 -35.79
N ILE A 968 -4.09 31.89 -35.97
CA ILE A 968 -3.70 32.90 -34.96
C ILE A 968 -4.82 32.96 -33.93
N ASP A 969 -4.52 32.73 -32.65
CA ASP A 969 -5.52 32.81 -31.57
C ASP A 969 -6.19 34.20 -31.50
N ARG A 970 -7.47 34.20 -31.08
CA ARG A 970 -8.30 35.40 -30.95
C ARG A 970 -7.74 36.44 -29.96
N SER A 971 -6.94 36.05 -28.96
CA SER A 971 -6.35 37.03 -28.03
C SER A 971 -5.53 38.09 -28.78
N PHE A 972 -4.58 37.66 -29.60
CA PHE A 972 -3.71 38.52 -30.41
C PHE A 972 -4.42 39.27 -31.55
N ILE A 973 -5.71 38.99 -31.82
CA ILE A 973 -6.51 39.66 -32.85
C ILE A 973 -7.49 40.68 -32.24
N LYS A 974 -7.98 40.42 -31.03
CA LYS A 974 -9.07 41.16 -30.39
C LYS A 974 -8.76 42.64 -30.19
N ASP A 975 -7.55 42.98 -29.72
CA ASP A 975 -7.20 44.35 -29.33
C ASP A 975 -6.28 45.07 -30.36
N ILE A 976 -6.04 44.44 -31.52
CA ILE A 976 -5.50 45.11 -32.72
C ILE A 976 -6.56 46.05 -33.33
N PRO A 977 -6.19 47.25 -33.85
CA PRO A 977 -4.85 47.86 -33.91
C PRO A 977 -4.62 48.90 -32.79
N ALA A 978 -5.03 48.60 -31.56
CA ALA A 978 -4.85 49.49 -30.42
C ALA A 978 -3.65 49.08 -29.54
N ASP A 979 -3.46 47.78 -29.31
CA ASP A 979 -2.28 47.25 -28.62
C ASP A 979 -1.14 46.92 -29.60
N LYS A 980 0.08 47.34 -29.26
CA LYS A 980 1.27 47.18 -30.10
C LYS A 980 1.97 45.85 -29.94
N ASP A 981 1.80 45.21 -28.79
CA ASP A 981 2.44 43.92 -28.52
C ASP A 981 1.65 42.81 -29.23
N ASP A 982 0.31 42.91 -29.24
CA ASP A 982 -0.56 42.08 -30.10
C ASP A 982 -0.29 42.32 -31.59
N GLU A 983 -0.19 43.59 -32.05
CA GLU A 983 0.19 43.90 -33.44
C GLU A 983 1.53 43.22 -33.83
N ALA A 984 2.54 43.29 -32.95
CA ALA A 984 3.84 42.69 -33.19
C ALA A 984 3.77 41.15 -33.26
N ILE A 985 3.01 40.51 -32.36
CA ILE A 985 2.83 39.05 -32.32
C ILE A 985 2.07 38.57 -33.57
N ALA A 986 0.94 39.20 -33.91
CA ALA A 986 0.17 38.82 -35.08
C ALA A 986 0.97 38.98 -36.39
N VAL A 987 1.74 40.06 -36.54
CA VAL A 987 2.63 40.26 -37.71
C VAL A 987 3.75 39.20 -37.74
N ALA A 988 4.34 38.87 -36.59
CA ALA A 988 5.37 37.84 -36.50
C ALA A 988 4.84 36.46 -36.92
N ILE A 989 3.64 36.08 -36.45
CA ILE A 989 2.99 34.81 -36.81
C ILE A 989 2.66 34.76 -38.32
N VAL A 990 2.16 35.86 -38.90
CA VAL A 990 1.89 35.95 -40.36
C VAL A 990 3.17 35.78 -41.18
N GLN A 991 4.29 36.43 -40.80
CA GLN A 991 5.56 36.25 -41.51
C GLN A 991 6.17 34.85 -41.26
N LEU A 992 5.97 34.25 -40.09
CA LEU A 992 6.42 32.88 -39.79
C LEU A 992 5.72 31.87 -40.70
N GLY A 993 4.38 31.85 -40.73
CA GLY A 993 3.62 30.94 -41.58
C GLY A 993 4.00 31.08 -43.06
N LYS A 994 4.10 32.32 -43.55
CA LYS A 994 4.57 32.63 -44.91
C LYS A 994 6.00 32.13 -45.19
N SER A 995 6.91 32.24 -44.23
CA SER A 995 8.30 31.76 -44.34
C SER A 995 8.41 30.23 -44.33
N MET A 996 7.41 29.54 -43.79
CA MET A 996 7.32 28.08 -43.73
C MET A 996 6.42 27.48 -44.82
N GLY A 997 5.79 28.31 -45.66
CA GLY A 997 4.86 27.87 -46.71
C GLY A 997 3.45 27.50 -46.22
N LEU A 998 3.12 27.84 -44.97
CA LEU A 998 1.83 27.55 -44.34
C LEU A 998 0.78 28.61 -44.70
N ALA A 999 -0.48 28.19 -44.86
CA ALA A 999 -1.61 29.10 -44.91
C ALA A 999 -1.90 29.66 -43.50
N VAL A 1000 -2.05 30.98 -43.37
CA VAL A 1000 -2.38 31.61 -42.09
C VAL A 1000 -3.84 32.06 -42.09
N ILE A 1001 -4.58 31.69 -41.03
CA ILE A 1001 -5.96 32.12 -40.75
C ILE A 1001 -5.94 32.93 -39.44
N ALA A 1002 -6.57 34.09 -39.42
CA ALA A 1002 -6.78 34.84 -38.17
C ALA A 1002 -8.15 34.50 -37.55
N GLU A 1003 -8.17 34.12 -36.27
CA GLU A 1003 -9.39 33.88 -35.50
C GLU A 1003 -9.94 35.16 -34.89
N GLY A 1004 -11.23 35.18 -34.55
CA GLY A 1004 -11.83 36.27 -33.78
C GLY A 1004 -11.88 37.63 -34.47
N VAL A 1005 -11.85 37.67 -35.80
CA VAL A 1005 -11.98 38.93 -36.55
C VAL A 1005 -13.40 39.48 -36.41
N GLU A 1006 -13.54 40.53 -35.62
CA GLU A 1006 -14.83 41.16 -35.26
C GLU A 1006 -15.03 42.53 -35.95
N THR A 1007 -13.95 43.19 -36.40
CA THR A 1007 -14.00 44.53 -36.99
C THR A 1007 -13.33 44.64 -38.36
N VAL A 1008 -13.73 45.67 -39.12
CA VAL A 1008 -13.18 46.01 -40.44
C VAL A 1008 -11.69 46.37 -40.33
N GLU A 1009 -11.34 47.06 -39.24
CA GLU A 1009 -10.01 47.57 -38.93
C GLU A 1009 -9.02 46.41 -38.71
N GLN A 1010 -9.44 45.37 -37.98
CA GLN A 1010 -8.70 44.11 -37.81
C GLN A 1010 -8.49 43.40 -39.16
N ALA A 1011 -9.57 43.19 -39.93
CA ALA A 1011 -9.49 42.54 -41.25
C ALA A 1011 -8.52 43.28 -42.19
N ALA A 1012 -8.61 44.61 -42.26
CA ALA A 1012 -7.73 45.43 -43.06
C ALA A 1012 -6.28 45.45 -42.52
N PHE A 1013 -6.06 45.37 -41.21
CA PHE A 1013 -4.71 45.21 -40.63
C PHE A 1013 -4.08 43.89 -41.05
N LEU A 1014 -4.83 42.80 -40.93
CA LEU A 1014 -4.40 41.44 -41.28
C LEU A 1014 -4.07 41.32 -42.76
N GLN A 1015 -4.92 41.87 -43.63
CA GLN A 1015 -4.69 41.91 -45.08
C GLN A 1015 -3.42 42.69 -45.44
N ARG A 1016 -3.19 43.87 -44.84
CA ARG A 1016 -1.98 44.70 -45.08
C ARG A 1016 -0.68 43.96 -44.77
N HIS A 1017 -0.68 43.10 -43.74
CA HIS A 1017 0.50 42.33 -43.34
C HIS A 1017 0.64 40.97 -44.06
N GLY A 1018 -0.35 40.59 -44.88
CA GLY A 1018 -0.30 39.42 -45.75
C GLY A 1018 -1.04 38.17 -45.22
N CYS A 1019 -1.87 38.31 -44.18
CA CYS A 1019 -2.83 37.27 -43.84
C CYS A 1019 -3.94 37.23 -44.90
N ARG A 1020 -4.29 36.05 -45.41
CA ARG A 1020 -5.24 35.87 -46.51
C ARG A 1020 -6.63 35.41 -46.06
N TYR A 1021 -6.71 34.76 -44.91
CA TYR A 1021 -7.90 34.07 -44.45
C TYR A 1021 -8.31 34.53 -43.06
N ALA A 1022 -9.62 34.56 -42.79
CA ALA A 1022 -10.15 34.97 -41.50
C ALA A 1022 -11.38 34.14 -41.09
N GLN A 1023 -11.54 34.00 -39.78
CA GLN A 1023 -12.72 33.49 -39.10
C GLN A 1023 -13.10 34.47 -37.99
N GLY A 1024 -14.40 34.79 -37.83
CA GLY A 1024 -14.85 35.73 -36.81
C GLY A 1024 -16.21 36.33 -37.09
N TYR A 1025 -16.74 37.08 -36.12
CA TYR A 1025 -18.12 37.60 -36.18
C TYR A 1025 -18.36 38.65 -37.27
N LEU A 1026 -17.32 39.23 -37.86
CA LEU A 1026 -17.43 40.08 -39.06
C LEU A 1026 -18.00 39.31 -40.27
N TYR A 1027 -17.68 38.02 -40.38
CA TYR A 1027 -18.04 37.17 -41.53
C TYR A 1027 -19.13 36.15 -41.21
N GLY A 1028 -19.26 35.75 -39.95
CA GLY A 1028 -20.36 34.93 -39.47
C GLY A 1028 -20.20 34.53 -38.01
N ARG A 1029 -21.31 34.42 -37.30
CA ARG A 1029 -21.35 33.73 -35.99
C ARG A 1029 -21.49 32.22 -36.21
N PRO A 1030 -21.11 31.37 -35.23
CA PRO A 1030 -21.42 29.93 -35.30
C PRO A 1030 -22.94 29.70 -35.31
N VAL A 1031 -23.50 29.25 -36.43
CA VAL A 1031 -24.94 29.08 -36.69
C VAL A 1031 -25.29 27.64 -37.07
N GLY A 1032 -26.57 27.33 -37.29
CA GLY A 1032 -27.03 25.99 -37.68
C GLY A 1032 -26.61 25.56 -39.09
N ALA A 1033 -26.86 24.29 -39.41
CA ALA A 1033 -26.56 23.73 -40.73
C ALA A 1033 -27.36 24.41 -41.86
N ASP A 1034 -28.62 24.73 -41.58
CA ASP A 1034 -29.54 25.35 -42.53
C ASP A 1034 -29.23 26.85 -42.68
N ASP A 1035 -28.87 27.55 -41.59
CA ASP A 1035 -28.44 28.95 -41.63
C ASP A 1035 -27.23 29.17 -42.56
N ILE A 1036 -26.24 28.26 -42.54
CA ILE A 1036 -25.11 28.28 -43.49
C ILE A 1036 -25.59 28.02 -44.92
N LEU A 1037 -26.51 27.08 -45.12
CA LEU A 1037 -27.04 26.75 -46.44
C LEU A 1037 -27.73 27.96 -47.05
N ASP A 1038 -28.64 28.60 -46.32
CA ASP A 1038 -29.39 29.76 -46.82
C ASP A 1038 -28.49 31.00 -47.01
N THR A 1039 -27.48 31.20 -46.15
CA THR A 1039 -26.57 32.38 -46.24
C THR A 1039 -25.58 32.30 -47.41
N TRP A 1040 -25.16 31.10 -47.83
CA TRP A 1040 -24.02 30.93 -48.78
C TRP A 1040 -24.38 30.27 -50.11
N LYS A 1041 -25.65 29.91 -50.34
CA LYS A 1041 -26.09 29.19 -51.56
C LYS A 1041 -26.46 30.09 -52.75
N GLU A 1042 -26.72 31.38 -52.54
CA GLU A 1042 -27.21 32.28 -53.61
C GLU A 1042 -26.09 33.03 -54.38
N GLU A 1043 -24.86 33.08 -53.87
CA GLU A 1043 -23.74 33.84 -54.47
C GLU A 1043 -23.02 33.09 -55.63
N ASP A 1044 -23.76 32.70 -56.67
CA ASP A 1044 -23.23 32.39 -58.02
C ASP A 1044 -23.75 33.38 -59.10
N ALA A 1045 -24.55 34.36 -58.67
CA ALA A 1045 -24.92 35.55 -59.45
C ALA A 1045 -24.29 36.79 -58.80
N GLY A 1046 -23.38 37.45 -59.52
CA GLY A 1046 -22.44 38.42 -58.93
C GLY A 1046 -23.10 39.64 -58.28
N TYR A 1047 -22.84 39.81 -56.98
CA TYR A 1047 -23.02 41.07 -56.26
C TYR A 1047 -21.78 41.32 -55.39
N GLU A 1048 -21.13 42.47 -55.54
CA GLU A 1048 -20.00 42.81 -54.67
C GLU A 1048 -20.52 43.09 -53.26
N ARG A 1049 -19.94 42.46 -52.22
CA ARG A 1049 -20.11 42.90 -50.82
C ARG A 1049 -19.31 44.18 -50.54
N THR A 1050 -19.49 45.20 -51.37
CA THR A 1050 -18.89 46.52 -51.17
C THR A 1050 -19.46 47.21 -49.94
N ARG A 1051 -18.61 47.32 -48.91
CA ARG A 1051 -18.75 48.19 -47.73
C ARG A 1051 -19.90 47.84 -46.76
N PHE A 1052 -19.51 47.04 -45.77
CA PHE A 1052 -19.71 47.29 -44.32
C PHE A 1052 -20.94 48.13 -43.92
N GLY A 1053 -21.92 47.44 -43.35
CA GLY A 1053 -23.01 47.98 -42.53
C GLY A 1053 -23.17 47.15 -41.27
#